data_AF-A0A2H5ZCD6-F1
#
_entry.id   AF-A0A2H5ZCD6-F1
#
_cell.length_a   1.000
_cell.length_b   1.000
_cell.length_c   1.000
_cell.angle_alpha   90.00
_cell.angle_beta   90.00
_cell.angle_gamma   90.00
#
_symmetry.space_group_name_H-M   'P 1'
#
loop_
_entity.id
_entity.type
_entity.pdbx_description
1 polymer ?
#
loop_
_entity_poly.entity_id
_entity_poly.type
_entity_poly.pdbx_seq_one_letter_code
_entity_poly.pdbx_strand_id
1 'polypeptide(L)'
;MTTLAAETFEAVGILDGKVPPGPIEEKWERHQFESKLVAPQNRRRFEIIVVGTGLAGASAAATLGELGYNVKAFCFHDTPRRAHSIAAQGGINAAKNYKNDGDSTLRLFYDTIKGGDFRAREANVYRLAEISVRIIDHCAAQGVPFAREYGGLLDNRSFGGTQVARTFYARGQTGQQLELAAYQALMRQVAMGQVKVFPYTEMLDLVVHEGRAVGIITRNLLTGEIERHSAHAVVLATGGYSNVFFLSTNAKGSNATAIWRAHRRGALFANPCFTQIHPTCIPQSGEYQSKLTLMSESLRNDGRIWVPKQKGDPRPPNEIPEEERDYYLERMYPSFANLVPRDVASRAAKRMVDEGYGVGPLRNGVYLDFSDAIRRLGRATIEARYGNLFEMYERITGENPYEVPMRIYPAPHYTMGGLWVDYNLMSNIPGLFVIGEANFSDHGANRLGASALMQGLADGYFILPATIANDLAPQLGTKPLPTDHPAFERTECEVRERIAKLLSINGSRTVDWFHRELGKILWDYCGMSRNAEGLKKAWRMVADLREEFWHDVKVPGSAEDLNQSLEKALRVADFFELGELMCQDALHREESCGCHFREEYQTPDHEALRRDDLFAYVAAWEFTGVGKPARLWKEPLVFEYVKPTQRSYK
;
A
#
# COMPACT_ATOMS: atom_id res chain seq x y z
N MET A 1 22.88 -12.81 23.64
CA MET A 1 23.65 -11.61 23.26
C MET A 1 24.56 -11.96 22.08
N THR A 2 24.00 -12.00 20.88
CA THR A 2 24.77 -12.05 19.63
C THR A 2 25.09 -10.60 19.27
N THR A 3 26.38 -10.28 19.21
CA THR A 3 26.87 -9.05 18.59
C THR A 3 26.34 -9.00 17.16
N LEU A 4 25.42 -8.07 16.87
CA LEU A 4 25.10 -7.63 15.51
C LEU A 4 26.39 -7.06 14.93
N ALA A 5 27.21 -7.93 14.33
CA ALA A 5 28.39 -7.55 13.59
C ALA A 5 27.97 -6.59 12.48
N ALA A 6 28.89 -5.74 12.03
CA ALA A 6 28.69 -4.89 10.88
C ALA A 6 28.52 -5.79 9.63
N GLU A 7 27.32 -6.32 9.42
CA GLU A 7 26.99 -7.14 8.28
C GLU A 7 26.77 -6.21 7.10
N THR A 8 27.73 -6.20 6.18
CA THR A 8 27.51 -5.69 4.83
C THR A 8 26.55 -6.66 4.13
N PHE A 9 25.36 -6.20 3.77
CA PHE A 9 24.40 -7.00 3.02
C PHE A 9 24.87 -7.13 1.56
N GLU A 10 25.75 -8.09 1.30
CA GLU A 10 26.19 -8.41 -0.05
C GLU A 10 25.06 -9.10 -0.84
N ALA A 11 24.95 -8.75 -2.12
CA ALA A 11 23.95 -9.33 -2.98
C ALA A 11 24.32 -10.78 -3.32
N VAL A 12 23.40 -11.72 -3.10
CA VAL A 12 23.59 -13.13 -3.43
C VAL A 12 23.26 -13.45 -4.89
N GLY A 13 22.60 -12.53 -5.61
CA GLY A 13 22.28 -12.69 -7.02
C GLY A 13 21.56 -11.50 -7.63
N ILE A 14 21.38 -11.56 -8.96
CA ILE A 14 20.65 -10.58 -9.76
C ILE A 14 19.33 -11.18 -10.23
N LEU A 15 18.24 -10.42 -10.12
CA LEU A 15 16.92 -10.80 -10.59
C LEU A 15 16.68 -10.29 -12.02
N ASP A 16 15.99 -11.11 -12.79
CA ASP A 16 15.46 -10.73 -14.10
C ASP A 16 13.98 -10.33 -13.95
N GLY A 17 13.69 -9.05 -14.19
CA GLY A 17 12.32 -8.53 -14.21
C GLY A 17 11.48 -9.03 -15.39
N LYS A 18 12.03 -9.82 -16.32
CA LYS A 18 11.39 -10.30 -17.56
C LYS A 18 10.74 -9.19 -18.38
N VAL A 19 11.38 -8.04 -18.41
CA VAL A 19 10.92 -6.89 -19.21
C VAL A 19 11.12 -7.23 -20.69
N PRO A 20 10.07 -7.13 -21.53
CA PRO A 20 10.20 -7.37 -22.97
C PRO A 20 11.25 -6.43 -23.59
N PRO A 21 12.03 -6.87 -24.59
CA PRO A 21 13.04 -6.03 -25.26
C PRO A 21 12.39 -4.88 -26.05
N GLY A 22 13.16 -4.04 -26.74
CA GLY A 22 12.65 -3.02 -27.68
C GLY A 22 12.01 -1.78 -27.05
N PRO A 23 11.40 -0.90 -27.87
CA PRO A 23 10.91 0.42 -27.45
C PRO A 23 9.80 0.34 -26.40
N ILE A 24 9.84 1.21 -25.38
CA ILE A 24 8.93 1.17 -24.23
C ILE A 24 7.46 1.31 -24.63
N GLU A 25 7.19 2.09 -25.67
CA GLU A 25 5.88 2.33 -26.28
C GLU A 25 5.26 1.10 -26.92
N GLU A 26 6.06 0.12 -27.35
CA GLU A 26 5.61 -1.10 -28.02
C GLU A 26 5.71 -2.33 -27.11
N LYS A 27 6.36 -2.22 -25.93
CA LYS A 27 6.63 -3.36 -25.04
C LYS A 27 5.38 -4.10 -24.66
N TRP A 28 4.32 -3.40 -24.24
CA TRP A 28 3.11 -4.06 -23.74
C TRP A 28 2.31 -4.74 -24.86
N GLU A 29 2.02 -4.02 -25.96
CA GLU A 29 1.30 -4.58 -27.10
C GLU A 29 2.00 -5.82 -27.68
N ARG A 30 3.31 -5.74 -27.93
CA ARG A 30 4.08 -6.90 -28.41
C ARG A 30 4.08 -8.04 -27.41
N HIS A 31 4.23 -7.75 -26.11
CA HIS A 31 4.21 -8.79 -25.08
C HIS A 31 2.86 -9.52 -25.03
N GLN A 32 1.75 -8.80 -25.23
CA GLN A 32 0.44 -9.43 -25.33
C GLN A 32 0.33 -10.34 -26.54
N PHE A 33 0.88 -9.93 -27.70
CA PHE A 33 0.90 -10.74 -28.92
C PHE A 33 1.76 -12.00 -28.79
N GLU A 34 2.93 -11.90 -28.15
CA GLU A 34 3.88 -13.00 -27.98
C GLU A 34 3.49 -13.96 -26.84
N SER A 35 2.63 -13.52 -25.91
CA SER A 35 2.16 -14.33 -24.79
C SER A 35 1.33 -15.52 -25.25
N LYS A 36 1.52 -16.68 -24.62
CA LYS A 36 0.71 -17.87 -24.90
C LYS A 36 -0.73 -17.64 -24.43
N LEU A 37 -1.68 -18.13 -25.22
CA LEU A 37 -3.11 -18.02 -24.96
C LEU A 37 -3.72 -19.35 -24.52
N VAL A 38 -4.69 -19.28 -23.61
CA VAL A 38 -5.61 -20.38 -23.32
C VAL A 38 -6.90 -20.16 -24.10
N ALA A 39 -7.21 -21.06 -25.03
CA ALA A 39 -8.45 -21.02 -25.80
C ALA A 39 -9.68 -21.02 -24.87
N PRO A 40 -10.76 -20.26 -25.17
CA PRO A 40 -11.91 -20.10 -24.27
C PRO A 40 -12.50 -21.41 -23.75
N GLN A 41 -12.61 -22.43 -24.60
CA GLN A 41 -13.18 -23.75 -24.27
C GLN A 41 -12.33 -24.54 -23.25
N ASN A 42 -11.05 -24.19 -23.13
CA ASN A 42 -10.09 -24.83 -22.23
C ASN A 42 -9.94 -24.10 -20.90
N ARG A 43 -10.38 -22.85 -20.77
CA ARG A 43 -10.20 -22.04 -19.54
C ARG A 43 -10.88 -22.66 -18.32
N ARG A 44 -12.06 -23.25 -18.52
CA ARG A 44 -12.82 -23.99 -17.49
C ARG A 44 -12.10 -25.22 -16.90
N ARG A 45 -10.97 -25.62 -17.48
CA ARG A 45 -10.13 -26.72 -16.96
C ARG A 45 -9.15 -26.25 -15.90
N PHE A 46 -8.97 -24.94 -15.75
CA PHE A 46 -8.04 -24.37 -14.79
C PHE A 46 -8.77 -23.81 -13.57
N GLU A 47 -8.36 -24.28 -12.40
CA GLU A 47 -8.62 -23.68 -11.09
C GLU A 47 -7.62 -22.57 -10.78
N ILE A 48 -8.10 -21.41 -10.36
CA ILE A 48 -7.31 -20.26 -9.90
C ILE A 48 -7.80 -19.83 -8.52
N ILE A 49 -6.87 -19.60 -7.59
CA ILE A 49 -7.16 -19.03 -6.28
C ILE A 49 -6.83 -17.54 -6.29
N VAL A 50 -7.73 -16.70 -5.79
CA VAL A 50 -7.51 -15.26 -5.56
C VAL A 50 -7.72 -14.97 -4.08
N VAL A 51 -6.67 -14.49 -3.40
CA VAL A 51 -6.72 -14.14 -1.97
C VAL A 51 -6.75 -12.63 -1.82
N GLY A 52 -7.83 -12.10 -1.26
CA GLY A 52 -8.10 -10.67 -1.17
C GLY A 52 -9.11 -10.21 -2.22
N THR A 53 -10.01 -9.34 -1.81
CA THR A 53 -11.15 -8.87 -2.63
C THR A 53 -11.25 -7.36 -2.69
N GLY A 54 -10.18 -6.62 -2.41
CA GLY A 54 -10.13 -5.20 -2.78
C GLY A 54 -10.05 -5.03 -4.29
N LEU A 55 -9.96 -3.78 -4.75
CA LEU A 55 -9.98 -3.43 -6.18
C LEU A 55 -9.19 -4.39 -7.09
N ALA A 56 -7.94 -4.72 -6.73
CA ALA A 56 -7.11 -5.64 -7.52
C ALA A 56 -7.68 -7.06 -7.55
N GLY A 57 -8.05 -7.62 -6.39
CA GLY A 57 -8.56 -8.99 -6.29
C GLY A 57 -9.97 -9.15 -6.83
N ALA A 58 -10.87 -8.20 -6.56
CA ALA A 58 -12.24 -8.23 -7.07
C ALA A 58 -12.27 -8.07 -8.60
N SER A 59 -11.49 -7.14 -9.16
CA SER A 59 -11.37 -7.00 -10.62
C SER A 59 -10.74 -8.25 -11.25
N ALA A 60 -9.64 -8.78 -10.68
CA ALA A 60 -9.03 -10.01 -11.16
C ALA A 60 -10.00 -11.20 -11.16
N ALA A 61 -10.69 -11.45 -10.04
CA ALA A 61 -11.62 -12.56 -9.92
C ALA A 61 -12.82 -12.39 -10.87
N ALA A 62 -13.33 -11.16 -11.03
CA ALA A 62 -14.39 -10.86 -11.99
C ALA A 62 -13.95 -11.14 -13.43
N THR A 63 -12.77 -10.65 -13.83
CA THR A 63 -12.28 -10.81 -15.20
C THR A 63 -11.92 -12.26 -15.51
N LEU A 64 -11.23 -12.96 -14.60
CA LEU A 64 -10.89 -14.37 -14.80
C LEU A 64 -12.15 -15.25 -14.86
N GLY A 65 -13.14 -14.98 -14.01
CA GLY A 65 -14.45 -15.66 -14.08
C GLY A 65 -15.16 -15.40 -15.42
N GLU A 66 -15.18 -14.15 -15.88
CA GLU A 66 -15.79 -13.78 -17.17
C GLU A 66 -15.07 -14.40 -18.36
N LEU A 67 -13.75 -14.56 -18.28
CA LEU A 67 -12.95 -15.27 -19.28
C LEU A 67 -13.26 -16.78 -19.31
N GLY A 68 -13.87 -17.34 -18.26
CA GLY A 68 -14.31 -18.74 -18.17
C GLY A 68 -13.38 -19.64 -17.34
N TYR A 69 -12.53 -19.09 -16.48
CA TYR A 69 -11.74 -19.86 -15.52
C TYR A 69 -12.58 -20.22 -14.27
N ASN A 70 -12.25 -21.32 -13.60
CA ASN A 70 -12.84 -21.61 -12.28
C ASN A 70 -12.06 -20.84 -11.22
N VAL A 71 -12.72 -19.92 -10.51
CA VAL A 71 -12.04 -19.04 -9.55
C VAL A 71 -12.56 -19.28 -8.13
N LYS A 72 -11.64 -19.42 -7.17
CA LYS A 72 -11.93 -19.41 -5.73
C LYS A 72 -11.41 -18.10 -5.13
N ALA A 73 -12.32 -17.23 -4.70
CA ALA A 73 -12.00 -15.90 -4.17
C ALA A 73 -12.16 -15.88 -2.64
N PHE A 74 -11.09 -15.54 -1.91
CA PHE A 74 -11.06 -15.58 -0.44
C PHE A 74 -10.99 -14.18 0.16
N CYS A 75 -11.77 -13.93 1.21
CA CYS A 75 -11.64 -12.73 2.02
C CYS A 75 -11.98 -13.01 3.49
N PHE A 76 -11.26 -12.35 4.40
CA PHE A 76 -11.56 -12.42 5.83
C PHE A 76 -12.72 -11.52 6.25
N HIS A 77 -13.24 -10.70 5.33
CA HIS A 77 -14.41 -9.85 5.58
C HIS A 77 -15.71 -10.67 5.51
N ASP A 78 -16.77 -10.12 6.10
CA ASP A 78 -18.14 -10.62 5.95
C ASP A 78 -18.66 -10.52 4.52
N THR A 79 -18.17 -9.53 3.78
CA THR A 79 -18.50 -9.29 2.38
C THR A 79 -17.28 -8.80 1.60
N PRO A 80 -17.11 -9.22 0.33
CA PRO A 80 -15.98 -8.82 -0.49
C PRO A 80 -15.79 -7.29 -0.63
N ARG A 81 -16.87 -6.50 -0.54
CA ARG A 81 -16.87 -5.03 -0.73
C ARG A 81 -16.20 -4.22 0.39
N ARG A 82 -15.82 -4.84 1.53
CA ARG A 82 -15.31 -4.12 2.71
C ARG A 82 -13.80 -3.92 2.72
N ALA A 83 -13.10 -4.33 1.68
CA ALA A 83 -11.67 -4.14 1.55
C ALA A 83 -11.26 -2.66 1.63
N HIS A 84 -10.01 -2.39 2.03
CA HIS A 84 -9.53 -1.04 2.33
C HIS A 84 -9.68 -0.04 1.15
N SER A 85 -9.71 -0.54 -0.09
CA SER A 85 -9.96 0.25 -1.29
C SER A 85 -11.19 1.17 -1.19
N ILE A 86 -12.23 0.75 -0.45
CA ILE A 86 -13.44 1.54 -0.23
C ILE A 86 -13.17 2.91 0.44
N ALA A 87 -12.07 3.04 1.17
CA ALA A 87 -11.74 4.22 1.97
C ALA A 87 -11.06 5.35 1.16
N ALA A 88 -10.71 5.13 -0.11
CA ALA A 88 -10.00 6.15 -0.88
C ALA A 88 -10.92 7.34 -1.25
N GLN A 89 -10.49 8.54 -0.90
CA GLN A 89 -11.27 9.78 -1.11
C GLN A 89 -10.82 10.55 -2.36
N GLY A 90 -9.49 10.62 -2.58
CA GLY A 90 -8.87 11.58 -3.49
C GLY A 90 -9.25 11.43 -4.97
N GLY A 91 -9.22 10.21 -5.51
CA GLY A 91 -9.52 9.98 -6.92
C GLY A 91 -8.64 8.90 -7.53
N ILE A 92 -8.69 8.80 -8.85
CA ILE A 92 -7.87 7.91 -9.68
C ILE A 92 -7.24 8.72 -10.82
N ASN A 93 -5.92 8.61 -10.98
CA ASN A 93 -5.22 9.26 -12.09
C ASN A 93 -5.41 8.47 -13.39
N ALA A 94 -5.54 9.18 -14.51
CA ALA A 94 -5.42 8.60 -15.84
C ALA A 94 -4.98 9.65 -16.86
N ALA A 95 -4.21 9.23 -17.86
CA ALA A 95 -3.71 10.08 -18.94
C ALA A 95 -4.79 10.41 -19.98
N LYS A 96 -5.94 10.91 -19.53
CA LYS A 96 -7.12 11.16 -20.38
C LYS A 96 -7.45 12.65 -20.43
N ASN A 97 -7.05 13.27 -21.52
CA ASN A 97 -7.02 14.73 -21.69
C ASN A 97 -8.34 15.30 -22.23
N TYR A 98 -9.42 15.23 -21.46
CA TYR A 98 -10.71 15.82 -21.85
C TYR A 98 -10.69 17.35 -21.91
N LYS A 99 -9.85 17.99 -21.07
CA LYS A 99 -9.78 19.47 -20.95
C LYS A 99 -8.80 20.11 -21.92
N ASN A 100 -8.09 19.32 -22.71
CA ASN A 100 -7.03 19.75 -23.61
C ASN A 100 -5.93 20.59 -22.91
N ASP A 101 -5.53 20.20 -21.69
CA ASP A 101 -4.50 20.87 -20.88
C ASP A 101 -3.07 20.35 -21.18
N GLY A 102 -2.97 19.49 -22.19
CA GLY A 102 -1.72 18.91 -22.65
C GLY A 102 -1.33 17.60 -21.97
N ASP A 103 -2.22 16.99 -21.17
CA ASP A 103 -1.96 15.67 -20.57
C ASP A 103 -1.75 14.57 -21.62
N SER A 104 -0.90 13.59 -21.29
CA SER A 104 -0.54 12.47 -22.15
C SER A 104 0.04 11.29 -21.37
N THR A 105 0.06 10.11 -22.00
CA THR A 105 0.70 8.91 -21.43
C THR A 105 2.13 9.19 -21.01
N LEU A 106 2.91 9.87 -21.86
CA LEU A 106 4.30 10.18 -21.58
C LEU A 106 4.47 11.13 -20.38
N ARG A 107 3.55 12.10 -20.20
CA ARG A 107 3.58 12.97 -19.02
C ARG A 107 3.25 12.21 -17.74
N LEU A 108 2.22 11.36 -17.75
CA LEU A 108 1.89 10.53 -16.58
C LEU A 108 3.03 9.57 -16.23
N PHE A 109 3.64 8.95 -17.24
CA PHE A 109 4.84 8.13 -17.08
C PHE A 109 6.00 8.92 -16.46
N TYR A 110 6.36 10.07 -17.04
CA TYR A 110 7.42 10.94 -16.54
C TYR A 110 7.18 11.37 -15.08
N ASP A 111 5.97 11.85 -14.79
CA ASP A 111 5.59 12.30 -13.44
C ASP A 111 5.68 11.14 -12.44
N THR A 112 5.29 9.93 -12.84
CA THR A 112 5.34 8.76 -11.96
C THR A 112 6.78 8.30 -11.72
N ILE A 113 7.67 8.31 -12.72
CA ILE A 113 9.09 8.00 -12.54
C ILE A 113 9.77 9.02 -11.62
N LYS A 114 9.56 10.31 -11.89
CA LYS A 114 10.10 11.40 -11.07
C LYS A 114 9.51 11.37 -9.65
N GLY A 115 8.21 11.10 -9.52
CA GLY A 115 7.50 11.00 -8.25
C GLY A 115 7.96 9.82 -7.41
N GLY A 116 8.26 8.69 -8.03
CA GLY A 116 8.86 7.50 -7.46
C GLY A 116 10.36 7.61 -7.18
N ASP A 117 10.91 8.80 -7.39
CA ASP A 117 12.29 9.19 -7.14
C ASP A 117 13.32 8.25 -7.78
N PHE A 118 13.02 7.80 -9.01
CA PHE A 118 13.86 6.90 -9.79
C PHE A 118 14.18 5.58 -9.07
N ARG A 119 13.21 5.03 -8.34
CA ARG A 119 13.26 3.68 -7.73
C ARG A 119 12.16 2.76 -8.24
N ALA A 120 11.59 3.07 -9.42
CA ALA A 120 10.57 2.28 -10.08
C ALA A 120 11.12 1.65 -11.37
N ARG A 121 10.59 0.48 -11.75
CA ARG A 121 10.91 -0.18 -13.02
C ARG A 121 10.25 0.56 -14.17
N GLU A 122 11.06 1.19 -15.03
CA GLU A 122 10.60 2.12 -16.07
C GLU A 122 9.50 1.53 -16.97
N ALA A 123 9.69 0.29 -17.43
CA ALA A 123 8.71 -0.41 -18.28
C ALA A 123 7.35 -0.64 -17.60
N ASN A 124 7.33 -0.98 -16.31
CA ASN A 124 6.07 -1.16 -15.58
C ASN A 124 5.30 0.16 -15.49
N VAL A 125 6.01 1.26 -15.19
CA VAL A 125 5.40 2.58 -15.07
C VAL A 125 4.79 3.04 -16.39
N TYR A 126 5.49 2.82 -17.50
CA TYR A 126 4.95 3.17 -18.81
C TYR A 126 3.71 2.35 -19.15
N ARG A 127 3.75 1.03 -18.96
CA ARG A 127 2.57 0.16 -19.14
C ARG A 127 1.39 0.64 -18.30
N LEU A 128 1.63 1.00 -17.04
CA LEU A 128 0.60 1.50 -16.15
C LEU A 128 0.01 2.82 -16.65
N ALA A 129 0.85 3.75 -17.12
CA ALA A 129 0.40 5.02 -17.70
C ALA A 129 -0.45 4.80 -18.97
N GLU A 130 -0.04 3.89 -19.85
CA GLU A 130 -0.78 3.53 -21.07
C GLU A 130 -2.15 2.91 -20.75
N ILE A 131 -2.18 1.93 -19.84
CA ILE A 131 -3.42 1.24 -19.43
C ILE A 131 -4.40 2.19 -18.73
N SER A 132 -3.89 3.23 -18.06
CA SER A 132 -4.71 4.17 -17.27
C SER A 132 -5.92 4.73 -18.02
N VAL A 133 -5.79 4.97 -19.33
CA VAL A 133 -6.89 5.48 -20.17
C VAL A 133 -8.04 4.48 -20.24
N ARG A 134 -7.71 3.19 -20.43
CA ARG A 134 -8.68 2.09 -20.51
C ARG A 134 -9.38 1.83 -19.18
N ILE A 135 -8.71 2.10 -18.05
CA ILE A 135 -9.31 1.96 -16.72
C ILE A 135 -10.50 2.90 -16.59
N ILE A 136 -10.37 4.16 -17.01
CA ILE A 136 -11.47 5.14 -16.93
C ILE A 136 -12.65 4.70 -17.79
N ASP A 137 -12.40 4.24 -19.01
CA ASP A 137 -13.44 3.74 -19.90
C ASP A 137 -14.17 2.53 -19.30
N HIS A 138 -13.42 1.58 -18.74
CA HIS A 138 -13.99 0.41 -18.11
C HIS A 138 -14.83 0.76 -16.88
N CYS A 139 -14.32 1.64 -16.01
CA CYS A 139 -15.04 2.10 -14.82
C CYS A 139 -16.33 2.84 -15.20
N ALA A 140 -16.28 3.71 -16.22
CA ALA A 140 -17.47 4.40 -16.72
C ALA A 140 -18.50 3.41 -17.28
N ALA A 141 -18.06 2.39 -18.03
CA ALA A 141 -18.92 1.33 -18.57
C ALA A 141 -19.53 0.45 -17.46
N GLN A 142 -18.82 0.26 -16.34
CA GLN A 142 -19.33 -0.41 -15.14
C GLN A 142 -20.28 0.47 -14.31
N GLY A 143 -20.55 1.71 -14.73
CA GLY A 143 -21.50 2.60 -14.07
C GLY A 143 -20.91 3.38 -12.88
N VAL A 144 -19.58 3.49 -12.77
CA VAL A 144 -18.95 4.34 -11.75
C VAL A 144 -19.39 5.79 -11.97
N PRO A 145 -20.03 6.45 -10.98
CA PRO A 145 -20.57 7.80 -11.11
C PRO A 145 -19.47 8.85 -10.93
N PHE A 146 -18.51 8.89 -11.86
CA PHE A 146 -17.53 9.96 -11.92
C PHE A 146 -18.22 11.33 -12.06
N ALA A 147 -17.60 12.36 -11.48
CA ALA A 147 -18.01 13.74 -11.65
C ALA A 147 -18.07 14.09 -13.14
N ARG A 148 -19.03 14.95 -13.50
CA ARG A 148 -19.22 15.42 -14.87
C ARG A 148 -19.22 16.93 -14.92
N GLU A 149 -18.69 17.47 -16.00
CA GLU A 149 -18.85 18.87 -16.35
C GLU A 149 -20.21 19.11 -17.04
N TYR A 150 -20.56 20.37 -17.30
CA TYR A 150 -21.87 20.78 -17.80
C TYR A 150 -22.28 20.11 -19.12
N GLY A 151 -21.33 19.92 -20.05
CA GLY A 151 -21.50 19.21 -21.33
C GLY A 151 -21.58 17.69 -21.20
N GLY A 152 -21.44 17.14 -19.99
CA GLY A 152 -21.58 15.72 -19.72
C GLY A 152 -20.29 14.90 -19.87
N LEU A 153 -19.15 15.50 -20.22
CA LEU A 153 -17.86 14.81 -20.16
C LEU A 153 -17.45 14.53 -18.70
N LEU A 154 -16.55 13.57 -18.51
CA LEU A 154 -15.99 13.30 -17.19
C LEU A 154 -15.10 14.47 -16.75
N ASP A 155 -15.31 14.90 -15.51
CA ASP A 155 -14.52 15.96 -14.91
C ASP A 155 -13.31 15.39 -14.14
N ASN A 156 -12.25 16.18 -14.09
CA ASN A 156 -10.98 15.84 -13.45
C ASN A 156 -10.42 17.07 -12.70
N ARG A 157 -9.55 16.83 -11.71
CA ARG A 157 -8.98 17.89 -10.87
C ARG A 157 -7.47 17.75 -10.71
N SER A 158 -6.82 18.84 -10.27
CA SER A 158 -5.42 18.82 -9.84
C SER A 158 -5.29 18.12 -8.49
N PHE A 159 -4.31 17.23 -8.37
CA PHE A 159 -4.02 16.44 -7.18
C PHE A 159 -2.57 15.95 -7.22
N GLY A 160 -1.88 15.86 -6.07
CA GLY A 160 -0.63 15.09 -6.01
C GLY A 160 0.61 15.70 -6.66
N GLY A 161 0.72 17.03 -6.77
CA GLY A 161 1.94 17.70 -7.24
C GLY A 161 2.19 17.64 -8.75
N THR A 162 1.13 17.44 -9.54
CA THR A 162 1.18 17.47 -11.03
C THR A 162 0.78 18.83 -11.58
N GLN A 163 1.29 19.18 -12.76
CA GLN A 163 0.95 20.45 -13.46
C GLN A 163 -0.36 20.38 -14.27
N VAL A 164 -0.86 19.18 -14.54
CA VAL A 164 -2.11 18.94 -15.27
C VAL A 164 -3.20 18.41 -14.34
N ALA A 165 -4.46 18.56 -14.74
CA ALA A 165 -5.61 18.01 -14.02
C ALA A 165 -5.97 16.64 -14.61
N ARG A 166 -5.58 15.55 -13.92
CA ARG A 166 -5.77 14.18 -14.42
C ARG A 166 -6.42 13.21 -13.45
N THR A 167 -6.84 13.72 -12.29
CA THR A 167 -7.47 12.91 -11.24
C THR A 167 -8.97 12.91 -11.41
N PHE A 168 -9.52 11.78 -11.85
CA PHE A 168 -10.96 11.51 -11.92
C PHE A 168 -11.49 11.17 -10.52
N TYR A 169 -12.70 11.61 -10.21
CA TYR A 169 -13.23 11.52 -8.85
C TYR A 169 -14.75 11.34 -8.83
N ALA A 170 -15.26 10.77 -7.74
CA ALA A 170 -16.68 10.72 -7.40
C ALA A 170 -16.86 11.39 -6.03
N ARG A 171 -16.95 12.72 -6.02
CA ARG A 171 -16.87 13.55 -4.80
C ARG A 171 -15.67 13.13 -3.93
N GLY A 172 -15.84 12.98 -2.62
CA GLY A 172 -14.85 12.40 -1.70
C GLY A 172 -14.98 10.89 -1.47
N GLN A 173 -15.59 10.14 -2.40
CA GLN A 173 -15.95 8.72 -2.24
C GLN A 173 -15.46 7.85 -3.42
N THR A 174 -14.42 8.28 -4.14
CA THR A 174 -13.99 7.60 -5.38
C THR A 174 -13.65 6.13 -5.18
N GLY A 175 -12.90 5.79 -4.13
CA GLY A 175 -12.55 4.41 -3.78
C GLY A 175 -13.79 3.56 -3.50
N GLN A 176 -14.78 4.12 -2.82
CA GLN A 176 -16.04 3.43 -2.55
C GLN A 176 -16.76 3.07 -3.85
N GLN A 177 -16.87 4.02 -4.78
CA GLN A 177 -17.58 3.79 -6.03
C GLN A 177 -16.85 2.78 -6.94
N LEU A 178 -15.53 2.86 -7.01
CA LEU A 178 -14.70 1.90 -7.75
C LEU A 178 -14.81 0.48 -7.16
N GLU A 179 -14.71 0.36 -5.84
CA GLU A 179 -14.78 -0.92 -5.14
C GLU A 179 -16.15 -1.57 -5.32
N LEU A 180 -17.23 -0.78 -5.25
CA LEU A 180 -18.59 -1.27 -5.49
C LEU A 180 -18.80 -1.75 -6.93
N ALA A 181 -18.20 -1.08 -7.92
CA ALA A 181 -18.26 -1.52 -9.32
C ALA A 181 -17.53 -2.86 -9.53
N ALA A 182 -16.30 -2.99 -9.02
CA ALA A 182 -15.55 -4.24 -9.06
C ALA A 182 -16.27 -5.38 -8.31
N TYR A 183 -16.84 -5.07 -7.14
CA TYR A 183 -17.68 -5.98 -6.37
C TYR A 183 -18.91 -6.46 -7.16
N GLN A 184 -19.62 -5.56 -7.84
CA GLN A 184 -20.78 -5.93 -8.66
C GLN A 184 -20.39 -6.86 -9.81
N ALA A 185 -19.27 -6.56 -10.48
CA ALA A 185 -18.73 -7.43 -11.53
C ALA A 185 -18.34 -8.82 -11.00
N LEU A 186 -17.70 -8.89 -9.84
CA LEU A 186 -17.39 -10.13 -9.14
C LEU A 186 -18.67 -10.92 -8.82
N MET A 187 -19.65 -10.29 -8.20
CA MET A 187 -20.90 -10.96 -7.79
C MET A 187 -21.73 -11.43 -8.98
N ARG A 188 -21.64 -10.77 -10.14
CA ARG A 188 -22.20 -11.30 -11.40
C ARG A 188 -21.58 -12.64 -11.77
N GLN A 189 -20.26 -12.79 -11.65
CA GLN A 189 -19.59 -14.08 -11.92
C GLN A 189 -19.90 -15.15 -10.87
N VAL A 190 -20.14 -14.74 -9.62
CA VAL A 190 -20.65 -15.65 -8.56
C VAL A 190 -22.03 -16.17 -8.94
N ALA A 191 -22.94 -15.28 -9.37
CA ALA A 191 -24.28 -15.66 -9.80
C ALA A 191 -24.25 -16.58 -11.04
N MET A 192 -23.24 -16.45 -11.90
CA MET A 192 -23.01 -17.34 -13.05
C MET A 192 -22.31 -18.65 -12.69
N GLY A 193 -21.90 -18.85 -11.43
CA GLY A 193 -21.23 -20.07 -10.97
C GLY A 193 -19.75 -20.19 -11.35
N GLN A 194 -19.16 -19.15 -11.98
CA GLN A 194 -17.75 -19.17 -12.39
C GLN A 194 -16.79 -18.82 -11.26
N VAL A 195 -17.27 -18.04 -10.28
CA VAL A 195 -16.50 -17.65 -9.10
C VAL A 195 -17.18 -18.20 -7.85
N LYS A 196 -16.43 -18.90 -7.00
CA LYS A 196 -16.85 -19.26 -5.64
C LYS A 196 -16.17 -18.33 -4.64
N VAL A 197 -16.96 -17.61 -3.84
CA VAL A 197 -16.45 -16.71 -2.80
C VAL A 197 -16.46 -17.42 -1.44
N PHE A 198 -15.39 -17.22 -0.68
CA PHE A 198 -15.17 -17.71 0.68
C PHE A 198 -15.01 -16.50 1.62
N PRO A 199 -16.12 -15.96 2.17
CA PRO A 199 -16.06 -14.91 3.19
C PRO A 199 -15.59 -15.48 4.53
N TYR A 200 -15.21 -14.60 5.47
CA TYR A 200 -14.66 -15.00 6.77
C TYR A 200 -13.53 -16.04 6.68
N THR A 201 -12.75 -16.02 5.61
CA THR A 201 -11.70 -17.01 5.37
C THR A 201 -10.35 -16.31 5.20
N GLU A 202 -9.41 -16.57 6.10
CA GLU A 202 -8.07 -15.99 6.08
C GLU A 202 -7.05 -17.04 5.61
N MET A 203 -6.17 -16.65 4.69
CA MET A 203 -5.03 -17.49 4.29
C MET A 203 -3.99 -17.50 5.42
N LEU A 204 -3.61 -18.69 5.87
CA LEU A 204 -2.61 -18.89 6.93
C LEU A 204 -1.25 -19.36 6.40
N ASP A 205 -1.20 -19.99 5.23
CA ASP A 205 0.06 -20.35 4.58
C ASP A 205 -0.09 -20.66 3.08
N LEU A 206 1.03 -20.60 2.35
CA LEU A 206 1.14 -20.98 0.95
C LEU A 206 1.67 -22.41 0.84
N VAL A 207 1.07 -23.22 -0.03
CA VAL A 207 1.56 -24.58 -0.32
C VAL A 207 2.44 -24.53 -1.56
N VAL A 208 3.71 -24.89 -1.39
CA VAL A 208 4.70 -24.97 -2.47
C VAL A 208 5.13 -26.43 -2.64
N HIS A 209 5.13 -26.91 -3.88
CA HIS A 209 5.59 -28.25 -4.24
C HIS A 209 6.45 -28.17 -5.51
N GLU A 210 7.62 -28.80 -5.49
CA GLU A 210 8.60 -28.74 -6.59
C GLU A 210 8.92 -27.31 -7.04
N GLY A 211 8.99 -26.38 -6.08
CA GLY A 211 9.26 -24.96 -6.33
C GLY A 211 8.08 -24.16 -6.88
N ARG A 212 6.91 -24.76 -7.13
CA ARG A 212 5.70 -24.10 -7.64
C ARG A 212 4.65 -23.89 -6.55
N ALA A 213 3.97 -22.74 -6.56
CA ALA A 213 2.79 -22.53 -5.75
C ALA A 213 1.60 -23.34 -6.29
N VAL A 214 1.04 -24.22 -5.46
CA VAL A 214 0.03 -25.22 -5.86
C VAL A 214 -1.27 -25.11 -5.06
N GLY A 215 -1.32 -24.23 -4.07
CA GLY A 215 -2.49 -24.05 -3.23
C GLY A 215 -2.22 -23.21 -1.98
N ILE A 216 -3.22 -23.15 -1.10
CA ILE A 216 -3.18 -22.42 0.17
C ILE A 216 -3.79 -23.26 1.31
N ILE A 217 -3.39 -22.92 2.53
CA ILE A 217 -4.08 -23.31 3.77
C ILE A 217 -4.84 -22.10 4.30
N THR A 218 -6.11 -22.30 4.64
CA THR A 218 -6.99 -21.24 5.13
C THR A 218 -7.57 -21.60 6.50
N ARG A 219 -8.04 -20.59 7.22
CA ARG A 219 -8.88 -20.75 8.42
C ARG A 219 -10.19 -20.00 8.24
N ASN A 220 -11.30 -20.68 8.51
CA ASN A 220 -12.59 -20.04 8.70
C ASN A 220 -12.60 -19.30 10.04
N LEU A 221 -12.80 -18.00 10.01
CA LEU A 221 -12.71 -17.13 11.18
C LEU A 221 -13.90 -17.28 12.13
N LEU A 222 -15.02 -17.86 11.69
CA LEU A 222 -16.18 -18.12 12.55
C LEU A 222 -16.08 -19.47 13.26
N THR A 223 -15.63 -20.51 12.55
CA THR A 223 -15.63 -21.91 13.05
C THR A 223 -14.25 -22.40 13.48
N GLY A 224 -13.19 -21.68 13.12
CA GLY A 224 -11.82 -22.12 13.34
C GLY A 224 -11.34 -23.27 12.46
N GLU A 225 -12.19 -23.80 11.59
CA GLU A 225 -11.86 -24.89 10.68
C GLU A 225 -10.70 -24.50 9.76
N ILE A 226 -9.75 -25.42 9.60
CA ILE A 226 -8.60 -25.25 8.72
C ILE A 226 -8.84 -26.08 7.45
N GLU A 227 -8.77 -25.43 6.30
CA GLU A 227 -9.08 -26.04 5.01
C GLU A 227 -7.87 -25.99 4.07
N ARG A 228 -7.84 -26.95 3.14
CA ARG A 228 -6.83 -27.08 2.09
C ARG A 228 -7.46 -26.72 0.75
N HIS A 229 -6.83 -25.84 -0.02
CA HIS A 229 -7.32 -25.50 -1.36
C HIS A 229 -6.19 -25.61 -2.38
N SER A 230 -6.37 -26.45 -3.40
CA SER A 230 -5.45 -26.53 -4.55
C SER A 230 -5.93 -25.75 -5.77
N ALA A 231 -4.97 -25.33 -6.59
CA ALA A 231 -5.17 -24.64 -7.87
C ALA A 231 -3.96 -24.79 -8.79
N HIS A 232 -4.12 -24.40 -10.07
CA HIS A 232 -2.99 -24.29 -10.99
C HIS A 232 -2.18 -23.00 -10.75
N ALA A 233 -2.83 -21.96 -10.24
CA ALA A 233 -2.21 -20.69 -9.90
C ALA A 233 -2.86 -20.08 -8.64
N VAL A 234 -2.04 -19.36 -7.87
CA VAL A 234 -2.45 -18.58 -6.69
C VAL A 234 -2.16 -17.12 -6.96
N VAL A 235 -3.14 -16.25 -6.73
CA VAL A 235 -3.05 -14.79 -6.89
C VAL A 235 -3.23 -14.14 -5.52
N LEU A 236 -2.23 -13.41 -5.03
CA LEU A 236 -2.31 -12.64 -3.81
C LEU A 236 -2.62 -11.17 -4.12
N ALA A 237 -3.75 -10.69 -3.60
CA ALA A 237 -4.28 -9.34 -3.75
C ALA A 237 -4.64 -8.76 -2.37
N THR A 238 -3.79 -9.00 -1.37
CA THR A 238 -4.12 -8.82 0.05
C THR A 238 -3.92 -7.42 0.62
N GLY A 239 -3.46 -6.48 -0.21
CA GLY A 239 -3.24 -5.08 0.18
C GLY A 239 -1.92 -4.88 0.94
N GLY A 240 -1.72 -3.65 1.43
CA GLY A 240 -0.50 -3.24 2.12
C GLY A 240 -0.45 -3.55 3.62
N TYR A 241 0.73 -3.32 4.21
CA TYR A 241 1.08 -3.70 5.57
C TYR A 241 1.35 -2.53 6.54
N SER A 242 0.84 -1.32 6.25
CA SER A 242 1.04 -0.12 7.10
C SER A 242 0.62 -0.32 8.57
N ASN A 243 -0.24 -1.30 8.86
CA ASN A 243 -0.61 -1.64 10.25
C ASN A 243 0.53 -2.23 11.07
N VAL A 244 1.69 -2.54 10.48
CA VAL A 244 2.92 -2.83 11.25
C VAL A 244 3.26 -1.69 12.23
N PHE A 245 2.90 -0.44 11.91
CA PHE A 245 3.04 0.74 12.77
C PHE A 245 1.95 0.87 13.84
N PHE A 246 1.01 -0.08 13.94
CA PHE A 246 -0.21 -0.04 14.75
C PHE A 246 -1.17 1.10 14.36
N LEU A 247 -0.78 2.37 14.55
CA LEU A 247 -1.53 3.53 14.10
C LEU A 247 -1.17 3.87 12.64
N SER A 248 -2.13 3.63 11.75
CA SER A 248 -2.03 4.02 10.35
C SER A 248 -3.39 4.47 9.81
N THR A 249 -3.42 4.96 8.58
CA THR A 249 -4.68 5.25 7.89
C THR A 249 -5.41 4.01 7.39
N ASN A 250 -4.74 2.85 7.38
CA ASN A 250 -5.30 1.61 6.84
C ASN A 250 -6.51 1.15 7.67
N ALA A 251 -7.32 0.26 7.10
CA ALA A 251 -8.35 -0.42 7.86
C ALA A 251 -7.69 -1.35 8.90
N LYS A 252 -8.32 -1.57 10.06
CA LYS A 252 -7.77 -2.45 11.11
C LYS A 252 -7.46 -3.88 10.62
N GLY A 253 -8.20 -4.35 9.61
CA GLY A 253 -7.99 -5.67 8.99
C GLY A 253 -6.79 -5.77 8.06
N SER A 254 -6.24 -4.65 7.56
CA SER A 254 -5.06 -4.68 6.69
C SER A 254 -3.86 -5.30 7.40
N ASN A 255 -3.22 -6.30 6.79
CA ASN A 255 -2.15 -7.06 7.42
C ASN A 255 -1.19 -7.67 6.38
N ALA A 256 -0.05 -8.16 6.86
CA ALA A 256 0.99 -8.75 6.02
C ALA A 256 0.91 -10.27 5.91
N THR A 257 -0.04 -10.95 6.59
CA THR A 257 0.00 -12.41 6.81
C THR A 257 0.22 -13.17 5.50
N ALA A 258 -0.65 -13.02 4.49
CA ALA A 258 -0.54 -13.80 3.25
C ALA A 258 0.81 -13.59 2.53
N ILE A 259 1.24 -12.34 2.38
CA ILE A 259 2.51 -12.02 1.70
C ILE A 259 3.72 -12.46 2.53
N TRP A 260 3.66 -12.35 3.86
CA TRP A 260 4.74 -12.78 4.75
C TRP A 260 4.88 -14.30 4.80
N ARG A 261 3.76 -15.03 4.81
CA ARG A 261 3.78 -16.50 4.76
C ARG A 261 4.28 -17.01 3.42
N ALA A 262 3.93 -16.36 2.31
CA ALA A 262 4.54 -16.64 1.02
C ALA A 262 6.05 -16.33 1.02
N HIS A 263 6.48 -15.24 1.66
CA HIS A 263 7.90 -14.91 1.82
C HIS A 263 8.68 -16.00 2.57
N ARG A 264 8.10 -16.53 3.65
CA ARG A 264 8.65 -17.68 4.39
C ARG A 264 8.74 -18.97 3.57
N ARG A 265 7.97 -19.07 2.47
CA ARG A 265 8.01 -20.19 1.51
C ARG A 265 8.95 -19.94 0.33
N GLY A 266 9.72 -18.85 0.36
CA GLY A 266 10.75 -18.52 -0.63
C GLY A 266 10.39 -17.38 -1.57
N ALA A 267 9.22 -16.74 -1.45
CA ALA A 267 8.93 -15.55 -2.24
C ALA A 267 9.84 -14.40 -1.77
N LEU A 268 10.37 -13.58 -2.67
CA LEU A 268 11.22 -12.46 -2.29
C LEU A 268 10.37 -11.24 -1.87
N PHE A 269 10.77 -10.56 -0.80
CA PHE A 269 10.09 -9.36 -0.30
C PHE A 269 10.88 -8.11 -0.69
N ALA A 270 10.31 -7.27 -1.55
CA ALA A 270 10.97 -6.12 -2.13
C ALA A 270 10.67 -4.81 -1.38
N ASN A 271 11.73 -4.04 -1.13
CA ASN A 271 11.73 -2.69 -0.52
C ASN A 271 10.80 -2.52 0.71
N PRO A 272 10.86 -3.41 1.72
CA PRO A 272 9.93 -3.38 2.86
C PRO A 272 9.93 -2.05 3.63
N CYS A 273 11.03 -1.28 3.59
CA CYS A 273 11.10 0.01 4.27
C CYS A 273 10.45 1.18 3.50
N PHE A 274 9.97 0.96 2.28
CA PHE A 274 9.30 1.99 1.48
C PHE A 274 7.82 2.10 1.87
N THR A 275 7.58 2.86 2.93
CA THR A 275 6.26 3.14 3.49
C THR A 275 5.95 4.63 3.39
N GLN A 276 4.99 5.02 2.53
CA GLN A 276 4.59 6.40 2.35
C GLN A 276 3.76 6.91 3.54
N ILE A 277 4.04 8.15 3.89
CA ILE A 277 3.32 8.92 4.91
C ILE A 277 2.40 9.94 4.24
N HIS A 278 1.19 10.07 4.76
CA HIS A 278 0.22 11.06 4.34
C HIS A 278 0.25 12.28 5.27
N PRO A 279 0.30 13.52 4.75
CA PRO A 279 0.54 14.71 5.58
C PRO A 279 -0.69 15.20 6.36
N THR A 280 -1.90 14.92 5.87
CA THR A 280 -3.15 15.51 6.39
C THR A 280 -4.03 14.45 7.03
N CYS A 281 -3.65 13.93 8.20
CA CYS A 281 -4.48 13.03 8.99
C CYS A 281 -4.93 13.72 10.29
N ILE A 282 -6.07 13.31 10.83
CA ILE A 282 -6.49 13.80 12.16
C ILE A 282 -5.46 13.30 13.18
N PRO A 283 -4.83 14.19 13.97
CA PRO A 283 -3.83 13.81 14.96
C PRO A 283 -4.37 12.78 15.95
N GLN A 284 -3.46 12.01 16.54
CA GLN A 284 -3.81 11.08 17.60
C GLN A 284 -4.44 11.86 18.76
N SER A 285 -5.60 11.41 19.24
CA SER A 285 -6.32 11.99 20.38
C SER A 285 -5.95 11.33 21.72
N GLY A 286 -5.54 10.06 21.69
CA GLY A 286 -5.11 9.30 22.87
C GLY A 286 -4.70 7.86 22.54
N GLU A 287 -4.33 7.08 23.56
CA GLU A 287 -3.85 5.69 23.40
C GLU A 287 -4.98 4.67 23.08
N TYR A 288 -6.24 5.04 23.32
CA TYR A 288 -7.41 4.20 23.01
C TYR A 288 -7.76 4.17 21.52
N GLN A 289 -7.11 4.99 20.71
CA GLN A 289 -7.41 5.15 19.30
C GLN A 289 -6.99 3.91 18.50
N SER A 290 -7.89 3.43 17.63
CA SER A 290 -7.69 2.20 16.87
C SER A 290 -7.06 2.40 15.49
N LYS A 291 -7.14 3.63 14.94
CA LYS A 291 -6.56 4.03 13.66
C LYS A 291 -6.48 5.55 13.53
N LEU A 292 -5.71 6.04 12.57
CA LEU A 292 -5.67 7.46 12.19
C LEU A 292 -6.63 7.70 11.01
N THR A 293 -7.39 8.81 11.06
CA THR A 293 -8.34 9.13 9.98
C THR A 293 -7.68 10.08 8.98
N LEU A 294 -7.72 9.72 7.71
CA LEU A 294 -7.22 10.53 6.62
C LEU A 294 -8.21 11.64 6.24
N MET A 295 -7.69 12.85 6.09
CA MET A 295 -8.38 13.98 5.48
C MET A 295 -7.81 14.20 4.08
N SER A 296 -8.63 14.08 3.03
CA SER A 296 -8.20 14.11 1.63
C SER A 296 -7.17 15.21 1.34
N GLU A 297 -6.09 14.84 0.64
CA GLU A 297 -5.06 15.78 0.17
C GLU A 297 -5.63 16.94 -0.67
N SER A 298 -6.80 16.75 -1.30
CA SER A 298 -7.49 17.83 -2.03
C SER A 298 -7.79 19.05 -1.16
N LEU A 299 -7.84 18.89 0.16
CA LEU A 299 -8.03 20.01 1.09
C LEU A 299 -6.89 21.03 1.02
N ARG A 300 -5.66 20.62 0.66
CA ARG A 300 -4.52 21.53 0.50
C ARG A 300 -4.61 22.43 -0.73
N ASN A 301 -5.53 22.15 -1.66
CA ASN A 301 -5.75 22.98 -2.84
C ASN A 301 -6.30 24.36 -2.48
N ASP A 302 -7.16 24.42 -1.45
CA ASP A 302 -7.82 25.66 -1.01
C ASP A 302 -7.46 26.01 0.45
N GLY A 303 -7.03 25.05 1.27
CA GLY A 303 -6.63 25.28 2.65
C GLY A 303 -5.17 25.70 2.79
N ARG A 304 -4.90 26.62 3.72
CA ARG A 304 -3.55 27.08 4.06
C ARG A 304 -3.05 26.42 5.34
N ILE A 305 -1.79 26.01 5.35
CA ILE A 305 -1.21 25.30 6.50
C ILE A 305 -0.30 26.23 7.29
N TRP A 306 -0.51 26.31 8.60
CA TRP A 306 0.27 27.19 9.47
C TRP A 306 0.44 26.66 10.89
N VAL A 307 1.43 27.22 11.59
CA VAL A 307 1.64 27.10 13.04
C VAL A 307 1.83 28.48 13.66
N PRO A 308 1.59 28.67 14.96
CA PRO A 308 1.89 29.93 15.63
C PRO A 308 3.40 30.21 15.59
N LYS A 309 3.81 31.46 15.38
CA LYS A 309 5.23 31.87 15.51
C LYS A 309 5.75 31.75 16.94
N GLN A 310 4.86 31.83 17.93
CA GLN A 310 5.19 31.59 19.33
C GLN A 310 5.14 30.09 19.66
N LYS A 311 6.24 29.55 20.17
CA LYS A 311 6.28 28.17 20.66
C LYS A 311 5.34 27.98 21.84
N GLY A 312 4.58 26.88 21.84
CA GLY A 312 3.66 26.55 22.92
C GLY A 312 2.48 27.53 23.10
N ASP A 313 2.15 28.34 22.10
CA ASP A 313 1.04 29.31 22.18
C ASP A 313 -0.27 28.64 22.65
N PRO A 314 -0.90 29.11 23.74
CA PRO A 314 -2.12 28.51 24.28
C PRO A 314 -3.41 29.08 23.67
N ARG A 315 -3.32 30.16 22.86
CA ARG A 315 -4.52 30.83 22.33
C ARG A 315 -5.29 29.93 21.36
N PRO A 316 -6.62 30.05 21.31
CA PRO A 316 -7.41 29.49 20.22
C PRO A 316 -6.94 30.00 18.85
N PRO A 317 -7.04 29.19 17.78
CA PRO A 317 -6.51 29.57 16.46
C PRO A 317 -7.13 30.86 15.89
N ASN A 318 -8.40 31.13 16.20
CA ASN A 318 -9.11 32.32 15.73
C ASN A 318 -8.67 33.62 16.44
N GLU A 319 -7.96 33.51 17.57
CA GLU A 319 -7.42 34.66 18.31
C GLU A 319 -5.96 34.98 17.94
N ILE A 320 -5.32 34.14 17.11
CA ILE A 320 -3.95 34.37 16.64
C ILE A 320 -4.02 35.20 15.34
N PRO A 321 -3.55 36.47 15.35
CA PRO A 321 -3.54 37.33 14.16
C PRO A 321 -2.69 36.74 13.04
N GLU A 322 -2.98 37.11 11.78
CA GLU A 322 -2.29 36.53 10.61
C GLU A 322 -0.77 36.78 10.63
N GLU A 323 -0.35 37.94 11.11
CA GLU A 323 1.06 38.32 11.26
C GLU A 323 1.83 37.46 12.29
N GLU A 324 1.10 36.76 13.18
CA GLU A 324 1.66 35.84 14.17
C GLU A 324 1.61 34.38 13.72
N ARG A 325 1.15 34.10 12.49
CA ARG A 325 1.12 32.77 11.88
C ARG A 325 2.33 32.55 10.98
N ASP A 326 2.95 31.38 11.05
CA ASP A 326 3.97 30.92 10.10
C ASP A 326 3.35 29.94 9.11
N TYR A 327 3.10 30.41 7.89
CA TYR A 327 2.73 29.57 6.74
C TYR A 327 3.99 28.88 6.19
N TYR A 328 4.54 27.96 6.98
CA TYR A 328 5.89 27.43 6.80
C TYR A 328 6.10 26.78 5.41
N LEU A 329 5.10 26.12 4.83
CA LEU A 329 5.20 25.54 3.48
C LEU A 329 5.28 26.61 2.39
N GLU A 330 4.47 27.67 2.49
CA GLU A 330 4.49 28.82 1.57
C GLU A 330 5.84 29.54 1.65
N ARG A 331 6.40 29.68 2.86
CA ARG A 331 7.71 30.28 3.10
C ARG A 331 8.87 29.42 2.56
N MET A 332 8.83 28.10 2.77
CA MET A 332 9.92 27.19 2.38
C MET A 332 9.90 26.87 0.88
N TYR A 333 8.72 26.81 0.26
CA TYR A 333 8.50 26.34 -1.11
C TYR A 333 7.58 27.30 -1.89
N PRO A 334 8.02 28.51 -2.23
CA PRO A 334 7.14 29.55 -2.80
C PRO A 334 6.47 29.13 -4.13
N SER A 335 7.12 28.27 -4.92
CA SER A 335 6.62 27.79 -6.20
C SER A 335 5.42 26.82 -6.07
N PHE A 336 5.41 25.99 -5.03
CA PHE A 336 4.40 24.93 -4.83
C PHE A 336 3.49 25.18 -3.63
N ALA A 337 3.95 25.93 -2.63
CA ALA A 337 3.25 26.22 -1.39
C ALA A 337 2.67 24.93 -0.74
N ASN A 338 1.39 24.93 -0.42
CA ASN A 338 0.70 23.78 0.18
C ASN A 338 0.58 22.57 -0.77
N LEU A 339 0.96 22.69 -2.05
CA LEU A 339 0.92 21.63 -3.06
C LEU A 339 2.24 20.87 -3.23
N VAL A 340 3.23 21.09 -2.34
CA VAL A 340 4.41 20.23 -2.29
C VAL A 340 4.02 18.75 -2.12
N PRO A 341 4.87 17.83 -2.57
CA PRO A 341 4.61 16.40 -2.43
C PRO A 341 4.44 15.96 -0.97
N ARG A 342 3.79 14.81 -0.80
CA ARG A 342 3.42 14.25 0.50
C ARG A 342 4.60 14.07 1.45
N ASP A 343 5.72 13.56 0.94
CA ASP A 343 6.92 13.32 1.75
C ASP A 343 7.51 14.64 2.28
N VAL A 344 7.56 15.67 1.43
CA VAL A 344 8.01 17.03 1.80
C VAL A 344 7.07 17.66 2.84
N ALA A 345 5.76 17.68 2.56
CA ALA A 345 4.76 18.23 3.49
C ALA A 345 4.80 17.54 4.85
N SER A 346 4.96 16.20 4.86
CA SER A 346 4.97 15.40 6.08
C SER A 346 6.23 15.68 6.92
N ARG A 347 7.41 15.71 6.30
CA ARG A 347 8.67 16.05 6.99
C ARG A 347 8.62 17.46 7.58
N ALA A 348 8.12 18.43 6.81
CA ALA A 348 7.99 19.80 7.29
C ALA A 348 7.02 19.92 8.48
N ALA A 349 5.86 19.26 8.42
CA ALA A 349 4.89 19.26 9.53
C ALA A 349 5.48 18.63 10.81
N LYS A 350 6.16 17.47 10.69
CA LYS A 350 6.84 16.84 11.83
C LYS A 350 7.92 17.75 12.40
N ARG A 351 8.75 18.37 11.55
CA ARG A 351 9.79 19.31 11.99
C ARG A 351 9.20 20.45 12.82
N MET A 352 8.11 21.08 12.36
CA MET A 352 7.47 22.16 13.13
C MET A 352 6.99 21.68 14.51
N VAL A 353 6.43 20.46 14.58
CA VAL A 353 6.00 19.85 15.84
C VAL A 353 7.19 19.54 16.75
N ASP A 354 8.24 18.90 16.23
CA ASP A 354 9.46 18.55 16.97
C ASP A 354 10.20 19.80 17.50
N GLU A 355 10.15 20.91 16.77
CA GLU A 355 10.75 22.20 17.17
C GLU A 355 9.91 22.97 18.22
N GLY A 356 8.74 22.45 18.60
CA GLY A 356 7.87 22.99 19.66
C GLY A 356 6.77 23.94 19.19
N TYR A 357 6.48 23.98 17.89
CA TYR A 357 5.38 24.78 17.32
C TYR A 357 4.05 24.01 17.19
N GLY A 358 4.01 22.77 17.67
CA GLY A 358 2.83 21.92 17.56
C GLY A 358 1.59 22.48 18.25
N VAL A 359 0.42 22.16 17.71
CA VAL A 359 -0.89 22.69 18.14
C VAL A 359 -1.79 21.60 18.72
N GLY A 360 -2.86 22.04 19.40
CA GLY A 360 -3.82 21.15 20.06
C GLY A 360 -3.33 20.61 21.42
N PRO A 361 -4.17 19.82 22.12
CA PRO A 361 -3.93 19.41 23.50
C PRO A 361 -2.63 18.62 23.70
N LEU A 362 -2.29 17.74 22.76
CA LEU A 362 -1.06 16.94 22.78
C LEU A 362 0.10 17.59 22.01
N ARG A 363 -0.08 18.81 21.49
CA ARG A 363 0.91 19.54 20.69
C ARG A 363 1.47 18.71 19.51
N ASN A 364 0.64 17.83 18.94
CA ASN A 364 1.02 16.82 17.94
C ASN A 364 0.37 17.08 16.58
N GLY A 365 0.22 18.33 16.18
CA GLY A 365 -0.40 18.71 14.91
C GLY A 365 -0.01 20.10 14.45
N VAL A 366 -0.49 20.46 13.25
CA VAL A 366 -0.44 21.80 12.65
C VAL A 366 -1.84 22.20 12.19
N TYR A 367 -2.09 23.49 11.91
CA TYR A 367 -3.39 23.95 11.43
C TYR A 367 -3.53 23.85 9.91
N LEU A 368 -4.73 23.52 9.44
CA LEU A 368 -5.19 23.60 8.06
C LEU A 368 -6.45 24.46 8.01
N ASP A 369 -6.32 25.65 7.44
CA ASP A 369 -7.29 26.75 7.56
C ASP A 369 -7.96 27.07 6.22
N PHE A 370 -9.28 27.18 6.23
CA PHE A 370 -10.11 27.46 5.05
C PHE A 370 -10.71 28.87 5.03
N SER A 371 -10.44 29.70 6.04
CA SER A 371 -11.00 31.05 6.17
C SER A 371 -10.78 31.91 4.92
N ASP A 372 -9.59 31.88 4.34
CA ASP A 372 -9.26 32.60 3.10
C ASP A 372 -10.08 32.11 1.90
N ALA A 373 -10.16 30.80 1.71
CA ALA A 373 -10.92 30.21 0.63
C ALA A 373 -12.42 30.49 0.76
N ILE A 374 -12.95 30.46 1.99
CA ILE A 374 -14.36 30.80 2.28
C ILE A 374 -14.64 32.28 1.99
N ARG A 375 -13.75 33.20 2.40
CA ARG A 375 -13.88 34.63 2.08
C ARG A 375 -13.85 34.89 0.58
N ARG A 376 -12.96 34.22 -0.15
CA ARG A 376 -12.75 34.41 -1.60
C ARG A 376 -13.84 33.76 -2.47
N LEU A 377 -14.24 32.54 -2.16
CA LEU A 377 -15.10 31.70 -3.01
C LEU A 377 -16.53 31.54 -2.49
N GLY A 378 -16.78 31.93 -1.23
CA GLY A 378 -18.05 31.74 -0.54
C GLY A 378 -18.24 30.33 0.04
N ARG A 379 -19.01 30.24 1.12
CA ARG A 379 -19.28 28.98 1.85
C ARG A 379 -19.90 27.90 0.96
N ALA A 380 -20.88 28.26 0.12
CA ALA A 380 -21.57 27.31 -0.76
C ALA A 380 -20.61 26.59 -1.72
N THR A 381 -19.61 27.31 -2.26
CA THR A 381 -18.58 26.73 -3.13
C THR A 381 -17.69 25.74 -2.38
N ILE A 382 -17.26 26.10 -1.16
CA ILE A 382 -16.42 25.24 -0.31
C ILE A 382 -17.21 24.00 0.13
N GLU A 383 -18.48 24.15 0.47
CA GLU A 383 -19.38 23.05 0.81
C GLU A 383 -19.61 22.08 -0.35
N ALA A 384 -19.83 22.59 -1.56
CA ALA A 384 -19.96 21.74 -2.74
C ALA A 384 -18.68 20.91 -3.02
N ARG A 385 -17.50 21.45 -2.70
CA ARG A 385 -16.21 20.77 -2.91
C ARG A 385 -15.82 19.81 -1.78
N TYR A 386 -16.04 20.21 -0.53
CA TYR A 386 -15.43 19.57 0.65
C TYR A 386 -16.41 19.25 1.77
N GLY A 387 -17.71 19.54 1.64
CA GLY A 387 -18.70 19.40 2.72
C GLY A 387 -18.71 18.02 3.36
N ASN A 388 -18.57 16.94 2.57
CA ASN A 388 -18.50 15.57 3.10
C ASN A 388 -17.23 15.31 3.95
N LEU A 389 -16.14 16.02 3.68
CA LEU A 389 -14.91 15.94 4.47
C LEU A 389 -15.03 16.77 5.73
N PHE A 390 -15.68 17.94 5.66
CA PHE A 390 -15.88 18.81 6.81
C PHE A 390 -16.82 18.15 7.82
N GLU A 391 -17.92 17.56 7.35
CA GLU A 391 -18.84 16.78 8.17
C GLU A 391 -18.12 15.59 8.83
N MET A 392 -17.26 14.88 8.09
CA MET A 392 -16.47 13.78 8.65
C MET A 392 -15.52 14.26 9.76
N TYR A 393 -14.87 15.41 9.57
CA TYR A 393 -14.00 16.01 10.58
C TYR A 393 -14.79 16.39 11.83
N GLU A 394 -15.87 17.15 11.67
CA GLU A 394 -16.75 17.60 12.75
C GLU A 394 -17.32 16.42 13.56
N ARG A 395 -17.74 15.34 12.90
CA ARG A 395 -18.22 14.12 13.59
C ARG A 395 -17.13 13.44 14.43
N ILE A 396 -15.87 13.59 14.08
CA ILE A 396 -14.74 12.94 14.77
C ILE A 396 -14.18 13.83 15.88
N THR A 397 -14.05 15.13 15.62
CA THR A 397 -13.35 16.07 16.52
C THR A 397 -14.29 16.96 17.33
N GLY A 398 -15.54 17.12 16.89
CA GLY A 398 -16.48 18.11 17.42
C GLY A 398 -16.19 19.55 16.97
N GLU A 399 -15.26 19.76 16.04
CA GLU A 399 -14.83 21.08 15.58
C GLU A 399 -15.33 21.32 14.14
N ASN A 400 -15.97 22.47 13.89
CA ASN A 400 -16.52 22.84 12.60
C ASN A 400 -15.44 23.52 11.70
N PRO A 401 -14.99 22.89 10.59
CA PRO A 401 -13.95 23.47 9.74
C PRO A 401 -14.35 24.74 8.97
N TYR A 402 -15.63 25.11 8.95
CA TYR A 402 -16.09 26.40 8.42
C TYR A 402 -15.77 27.57 9.36
N GLU A 403 -15.53 27.29 10.65
CA GLU A 403 -15.39 28.30 11.71
C GLU A 403 -14.01 28.27 12.36
N VAL A 404 -13.41 27.08 12.50
CA VAL A 404 -12.08 26.91 13.11
C VAL A 404 -11.18 26.08 12.19
N PRO A 405 -9.86 26.36 12.14
CA PRO A 405 -8.92 25.55 11.38
C PRO A 405 -8.90 24.09 11.86
N MET A 406 -8.79 23.17 10.90
CA MET A 406 -8.58 21.75 11.22
C MET A 406 -7.18 21.56 11.80
N ARG A 407 -7.05 20.62 12.75
CA ARG A 407 -5.77 20.07 13.20
C ARG A 407 -5.40 18.86 12.36
N ILE A 408 -4.19 18.85 11.82
CA ILE A 408 -3.67 17.77 10.97
C ILE A 408 -2.26 17.33 11.41
N TYR A 409 -1.91 16.07 11.16
CA TYR A 409 -0.57 15.51 11.38
C TYR A 409 -0.27 14.35 10.42
N PRO A 410 1.02 14.06 10.13
CA PRO A 410 1.39 12.96 9.26
C PRO A 410 1.08 11.56 9.82
N ALA A 411 0.74 10.61 8.95
CA ALA A 411 0.49 9.21 9.33
C ALA A 411 0.93 8.19 8.26
N PRO A 412 1.35 6.95 8.62
CA PRO A 412 1.59 5.87 7.67
C PRO A 412 0.34 5.56 6.84
N HIS A 413 0.49 5.39 5.52
CA HIS A 413 -0.66 5.38 4.60
C HIS A 413 -0.61 4.34 3.48
N TYR A 414 0.52 4.16 2.81
CA TYR A 414 0.61 3.23 1.68
C TYR A 414 1.97 2.55 1.67
N THR A 415 2.01 1.27 1.33
CA THR A 415 3.25 0.50 1.26
C THR A 415 3.67 0.30 -0.18
N MET A 416 4.81 0.87 -0.58
CA MET A 416 5.37 0.64 -1.91
C MET A 416 6.17 -0.67 -1.95
N GLY A 417 6.73 -1.12 -0.83
CA GLY A 417 7.27 -2.47 -0.76
C GLY A 417 6.17 -3.52 -0.74
N GLY A 418 6.52 -4.76 -1.06
CA GLY A 418 5.62 -5.91 -1.10
C GLY A 418 6.35 -7.13 -1.65
N LEU A 419 5.67 -8.17 -2.10
CA LEU A 419 6.37 -9.27 -2.77
C LEU A 419 6.92 -8.81 -4.13
N TRP A 420 8.16 -9.21 -4.42
CA TRP A 420 8.77 -8.97 -5.72
C TRP A 420 8.00 -9.73 -6.81
N VAL A 421 7.80 -9.08 -7.96
CA VAL A 421 7.20 -9.69 -9.15
C VAL A 421 7.95 -9.27 -10.43
N ASP A 422 7.94 -10.14 -11.43
CA ASP A 422 8.40 -9.81 -12.76
C ASP A 422 7.38 -8.95 -13.52
N TYR A 423 7.66 -8.61 -14.78
CA TYR A 423 6.76 -7.86 -15.65
C TYR A 423 5.40 -8.56 -15.81
N ASN A 424 5.30 -9.87 -15.59
CA ASN A 424 4.07 -10.66 -15.71
C ASN A 424 3.22 -10.66 -14.43
N LEU A 425 3.63 -9.94 -13.38
CA LEU A 425 3.03 -9.99 -12.04
C LEU A 425 3.25 -11.33 -11.34
N MET A 426 4.17 -12.17 -11.81
CA MET A 426 4.52 -13.44 -11.18
C MET A 426 5.73 -13.24 -10.25
N SER A 427 5.66 -13.79 -9.05
CA SER A 427 6.79 -13.77 -8.12
C SER A 427 7.94 -14.68 -8.62
N ASN A 428 9.03 -14.74 -7.86
CA ASN A 428 10.10 -15.70 -8.11
C ASN A 428 9.67 -17.17 -7.88
N ILE A 429 8.49 -17.41 -7.30
CA ILE A 429 7.86 -18.73 -7.20
C ILE A 429 6.89 -18.89 -8.38
N PRO A 430 7.14 -19.82 -9.33
CA PRO A 430 6.20 -20.13 -10.40
C PRO A 430 4.79 -20.43 -9.88
N GLY A 431 3.77 -19.96 -10.60
CA GLY A 431 2.36 -20.13 -10.22
C GLY A 431 1.87 -19.20 -9.10
N LEU A 432 2.75 -18.42 -8.46
CA LEU A 432 2.38 -17.40 -7.50
C LEU A 432 2.40 -16.01 -8.15
N PHE A 433 1.23 -15.44 -8.35
CA PHE A 433 1.03 -14.07 -8.83
C PHE A 433 0.70 -13.14 -7.66
N VAL A 434 1.14 -11.89 -7.74
CA VAL A 434 0.89 -10.88 -6.70
C VAL A 434 0.51 -9.55 -7.35
N ILE A 435 -0.61 -8.98 -6.92
CA ILE A 435 -1.22 -7.81 -7.57
C ILE A 435 -1.62 -6.71 -6.58
N GLY A 436 -1.72 -5.48 -7.07
CA GLY A 436 -2.04 -4.31 -6.25
C GLY A 436 -0.99 -4.05 -5.16
N GLU A 437 -1.40 -3.45 -4.04
CA GLU A 437 -0.47 -3.07 -2.95
C GLU A 437 0.20 -4.26 -2.23
N ALA A 438 -0.16 -5.51 -2.57
CA ALA A 438 0.53 -6.69 -2.04
C ALA A 438 1.88 -6.97 -2.74
N ASN A 439 2.05 -6.52 -3.98
CA ASN A 439 3.33 -6.60 -4.67
C ASN A 439 4.17 -5.35 -4.41
N PHE A 440 5.45 -5.39 -4.79
CA PHE A 440 6.25 -4.18 -4.83
C PHE A 440 5.70 -3.26 -5.93
N SER A 441 5.32 -2.07 -5.51
CA SER A 441 4.54 -1.15 -6.31
C SER A 441 5.34 -0.58 -7.48
N ASP A 442 4.65 -0.40 -8.61
CA ASP A 442 5.15 0.33 -9.79
C ASP A 442 5.51 1.80 -9.49
N HIS A 443 5.24 2.28 -8.28
CA HIS A 443 5.43 3.66 -7.87
C HIS A 443 6.82 3.98 -7.32
N GLY A 444 7.73 3.00 -7.17
CA GLY A 444 9.08 3.22 -6.66
C GLY A 444 9.12 3.69 -5.21
N ALA A 445 10.00 4.64 -4.87
CA ALA A 445 10.20 5.07 -3.48
C ALA A 445 9.12 6.04 -2.97
N ASN A 446 8.26 6.57 -3.83
CA ASN A 446 7.18 7.45 -3.43
C ASN A 446 6.03 7.48 -4.45
N ARG A 447 4.82 7.18 -3.98
CA ARG A 447 3.63 7.15 -4.83
C ARG A 447 3.02 8.55 -5.02
N LEU A 448 2.71 8.90 -6.26
CA LEU A 448 1.85 10.06 -6.54
C LEU A 448 0.42 9.86 -6.00
N GLY A 449 -0.17 10.91 -5.42
CA GLY A 449 -1.56 10.87 -4.97
C GLY A 449 -2.49 10.39 -6.10
N ALA A 450 -3.50 9.58 -5.77
CA ALA A 450 -4.46 8.98 -6.71
C ALA A 450 -3.93 7.90 -7.69
N SER A 451 -2.67 7.45 -7.58
CA SER A 451 -2.12 6.39 -8.46
C SER A 451 -2.29 4.96 -7.94
N ALA A 452 -2.56 4.73 -6.65
CA ALA A 452 -2.71 3.37 -6.11
C ALA A 452 -3.94 2.63 -6.66
N LEU A 453 -5.07 3.35 -6.82
CA LEU A 453 -6.29 2.77 -7.38
C LEU A 453 -6.08 2.38 -8.86
N MET A 454 -5.29 3.18 -9.57
CA MET A 454 -4.88 2.93 -10.95
C MET A 454 -4.08 1.63 -11.04
N GLN A 455 -3.06 1.41 -10.19
CA GLN A 455 -2.30 0.16 -10.19
C GLN A 455 -3.21 -1.06 -9.91
N GLY A 456 -4.02 -1.00 -8.84
CA GLY A 456 -4.87 -2.13 -8.47
C GLY A 456 -5.84 -2.55 -9.60
N LEU A 457 -6.48 -1.57 -10.24
CA LEU A 457 -7.38 -1.85 -11.36
C LEU A 457 -6.64 -2.26 -12.65
N ALA A 458 -5.46 -1.69 -12.91
CA ALA A 458 -4.62 -2.10 -14.05
C ALA A 458 -4.24 -3.58 -13.93
N ASP A 459 -3.72 -3.98 -12.76
CA ASP A 459 -3.27 -5.33 -12.48
C ASP A 459 -4.43 -6.34 -12.66
N GLY A 460 -5.59 -6.07 -12.05
CA GLY A 460 -6.70 -7.01 -12.05
C GLY A 460 -7.49 -7.08 -13.36
N TYR A 461 -7.84 -5.94 -13.98
CA TYR A 461 -8.67 -5.94 -15.21
C TYR A 461 -7.87 -6.21 -16.49
N PHE A 462 -6.60 -5.79 -16.56
CA PHE A 462 -5.89 -5.67 -17.84
C PHE A 462 -4.59 -6.46 -17.92
N ILE A 463 -3.79 -6.47 -16.86
CA ILE A 463 -2.45 -7.09 -16.91
C ILE A 463 -2.52 -8.58 -16.58
N LEU A 464 -2.99 -8.94 -15.37
CA LEU A 464 -3.05 -10.32 -14.90
C LEU A 464 -3.79 -11.25 -15.87
N PRO A 465 -4.97 -10.90 -16.43
CA PRO A 465 -5.70 -11.81 -17.32
C PRO A 465 -4.93 -12.17 -18.59
N ALA A 466 -4.05 -11.28 -19.07
CA ALA A 466 -3.18 -11.53 -20.21
C ALA A 466 -1.95 -12.36 -19.80
N THR A 467 -1.35 -12.06 -18.64
CA THR A 467 -0.08 -12.68 -18.24
C THR A 467 -0.25 -14.05 -17.60
N ILE A 468 -1.31 -14.28 -16.83
CA ILE A 468 -1.56 -15.59 -16.18
C ILE A 468 -1.82 -16.69 -17.20
N ALA A 469 -2.43 -16.34 -18.34
CA ALA A 469 -2.65 -17.28 -19.44
C ALA A 469 -1.34 -17.85 -19.99
N ASN A 470 -0.26 -17.06 -19.96
CA ASN A 470 1.06 -17.48 -20.42
C ASN A 470 1.66 -18.61 -19.56
N ASP A 471 1.42 -18.58 -18.25
CA ASP A 471 1.83 -19.63 -17.29
C ASP A 471 0.87 -20.84 -17.32
N LEU A 472 -0.43 -20.61 -17.55
CA LEU A 472 -1.44 -21.69 -17.59
C LEU A 472 -1.44 -22.48 -18.91
N ALA A 473 -1.16 -21.85 -20.06
CA ALA A 473 -1.23 -22.53 -21.35
C ALA A 473 -0.35 -23.79 -21.45
N PRO A 474 0.90 -23.80 -20.95
CA PRO A 474 1.73 -25.02 -20.86
C PRO A 474 1.17 -26.12 -19.96
N GLN A 475 0.27 -25.78 -19.03
CA GLN A 475 -0.33 -26.71 -18.07
C GLN A 475 -1.62 -27.36 -18.59
N LEU A 476 -2.00 -27.13 -19.86
CA LEU A 476 -3.23 -27.69 -20.42
C LEU A 476 -3.22 -29.23 -20.34
N GLY A 477 -4.26 -29.79 -19.70
CA GLY A 477 -4.41 -31.23 -19.49
C GLY A 477 -3.87 -31.73 -18.15
N THR A 478 -3.18 -30.88 -17.39
CA THR A 478 -2.83 -31.17 -15.99
C THR A 478 -4.04 -30.96 -15.07
N LYS A 479 -3.93 -31.45 -13.84
CA LYS A 479 -4.89 -31.20 -12.76
C LYS A 479 -4.15 -30.50 -11.61
N PRO A 480 -4.85 -29.70 -10.78
CA PRO A 480 -4.27 -29.21 -9.53
C PRO A 480 -3.80 -30.37 -8.66
N LEU A 481 -2.73 -30.14 -7.89
CA LEU A 481 -2.24 -31.13 -6.94
C LEU A 481 -3.37 -31.54 -5.97
N PRO A 482 -3.59 -32.83 -5.71
CA PRO A 482 -4.60 -33.27 -4.75
C PRO A 482 -4.36 -32.70 -3.34
N THR A 483 -5.43 -32.33 -2.65
CA THR A 483 -5.34 -31.73 -1.29
C THR A 483 -4.95 -32.73 -0.20
N ASP A 484 -5.02 -34.03 -0.48
CA ASP A 484 -4.48 -35.10 0.37
C ASP A 484 -2.97 -35.35 0.14
N HIS A 485 -2.34 -34.65 -0.80
CA HIS A 485 -0.90 -34.76 -1.03
C HIS A 485 -0.08 -34.33 0.21
N PRO A 486 1.05 -35.00 0.54
CA PRO A 486 1.86 -34.70 1.74
C PRO A 486 2.33 -33.25 1.90
N ALA A 487 2.44 -32.51 0.79
CA ALA A 487 2.77 -31.08 0.82
C ALA A 487 1.70 -30.25 1.54
N PHE A 488 0.41 -30.56 1.33
CA PHE A 488 -0.69 -29.90 2.02
C PHE A 488 -0.76 -30.32 3.49
N GLU A 489 -0.59 -31.61 3.78
CA GLU A 489 -0.60 -32.13 5.15
C GLU A 489 0.50 -31.49 6.01
N ARG A 490 1.73 -31.41 5.49
CA ARG A 490 2.84 -30.76 6.18
C ARG A 490 2.56 -29.29 6.46
N THR A 491 2.09 -28.56 5.45
CA THR A 491 1.80 -27.12 5.57
C THR A 491 0.68 -26.88 6.58
N GLU A 492 -0.37 -27.71 6.57
CA GLU A 492 -1.43 -27.64 7.57
C GLU A 492 -0.93 -27.94 9.00
N CYS A 493 -0.09 -28.96 9.16
CA CYS A 493 0.50 -29.30 10.46
C CYS A 493 1.27 -28.11 11.05
N GLU A 494 2.11 -27.47 10.25
CA GLU A 494 2.87 -26.27 10.66
C GLU A 494 1.95 -25.09 11.07
N VAL A 495 0.80 -24.95 10.41
CA VAL A 495 -0.22 -23.96 10.79
C VAL A 495 -0.86 -24.31 12.13
N ARG A 496 -1.26 -25.57 12.32
CA ARG A 496 -1.86 -26.06 13.57
C ARG A 496 -0.91 -25.92 14.76
N GLU A 497 0.36 -26.28 14.57
CA GLU A 497 1.41 -26.13 15.58
C GLU A 497 1.59 -24.67 15.99
N ARG A 498 1.56 -23.74 15.03
CA ARG A 498 1.68 -22.30 15.30
C ARG A 498 0.51 -21.77 16.13
N ILE A 499 -0.71 -22.20 15.80
CA ILE A 499 -1.93 -21.86 16.57
C ILE A 499 -1.84 -22.45 17.98
N ALA A 500 -1.52 -23.74 18.09
CA ALA A 500 -1.38 -24.42 19.37
C ALA A 500 -0.33 -23.75 20.27
N LYS A 501 0.81 -23.36 19.68
CA LYS A 501 1.85 -22.62 20.39
C LYS A 501 1.30 -21.32 20.98
N LEU A 502 0.64 -20.48 20.18
CA LEU A 502 0.07 -19.21 20.66
C LEU A 502 -0.94 -19.39 21.80
N LEU A 503 -1.82 -20.39 21.69
CA LEU A 503 -2.82 -20.68 22.71
C LEU A 503 -2.22 -21.29 23.99
N SER A 504 -1.06 -21.96 23.88
CA SER A 504 -0.38 -22.56 25.04
C SER A 504 0.33 -21.53 25.94
N ILE A 505 0.59 -20.32 25.43
CA ILE A 505 1.31 -19.29 26.19
C ILE A 505 0.35 -18.70 27.24
N ASN A 506 0.71 -18.84 28.51
CA ASN A 506 -0.04 -18.31 29.63
C ASN A 506 0.58 -17.01 30.16
N GLY A 507 0.76 -16.05 29.26
CA GLY A 507 1.37 -14.75 29.58
C GLY A 507 0.44 -13.78 30.31
N SER A 508 0.94 -12.58 30.54
CA SER A 508 0.26 -11.50 31.26
C SER A 508 -0.13 -10.31 30.35
N ARG A 509 0.45 -10.21 29.16
CA ARG A 509 0.27 -9.06 28.24
C ARG A 509 -0.71 -9.37 27.12
N THR A 510 -1.54 -8.39 26.77
CA THR A 510 -2.46 -8.54 25.65
C THR A 510 -1.74 -8.40 24.32
N VAL A 511 -2.29 -9.02 23.27
CA VAL A 511 -1.78 -8.87 21.89
C VAL A 511 -1.77 -7.40 21.44
N ASP A 512 -2.76 -6.61 21.86
CA ASP A 512 -2.84 -5.18 21.60
C ASP A 512 -1.66 -4.40 22.19
N TRP A 513 -1.18 -4.80 23.36
CA TRP A 513 -0.02 -4.18 23.99
C TRP A 513 1.23 -4.39 23.13
N PHE A 514 1.53 -5.63 22.73
CA PHE A 514 2.67 -5.92 21.86
C PHE A 514 2.61 -5.18 20.52
N HIS A 515 1.42 -5.13 19.92
CA HIS A 515 1.25 -4.42 18.65
C HIS A 515 1.51 -2.91 18.79
N ARG A 516 1.02 -2.29 19.89
CA ARG A 516 1.29 -0.88 20.19
C ARG A 516 2.78 -0.61 20.39
N GLU A 517 3.45 -1.43 21.17
CA GLU A 517 4.88 -1.24 21.46
C GLU A 517 5.73 -1.42 20.20
N LEU A 518 5.44 -2.43 19.37
CA LEU A 518 6.06 -2.58 18.05
C LEU A 518 5.83 -1.34 17.18
N GLY A 519 4.59 -0.85 17.12
CA GLY A 519 4.23 0.32 16.35
C GLY A 519 4.98 1.58 16.76
N LYS A 520 5.14 1.81 18.08
CA LYS A 520 5.92 2.92 18.64
C LYS A 520 7.39 2.84 18.22
N ILE A 521 8.02 1.66 18.39
CA ILE A 521 9.43 1.45 18.01
C ILE A 521 9.64 1.76 16.53
N LEU A 522 8.79 1.22 15.66
CA LEU A 522 8.91 1.42 14.22
C LEU A 522 8.62 2.87 13.83
N TRP A 523 7.63 3.52 14.44
CA TRP A 523 7.31 4.92 14.17
C TRP A 523 8.47 5.86 14.53
N ASP A 524 9.10 5.64 15.69
CA ASP A 524 10.14 6.51 16.23
C ASP A 524 11.47 6.36 15.48
N TYR A 525 11.82 5.14 15.05
CA TYR A 525 13.18 4.85 14.54
C TYR A 525 13.22 4.34 13.09
N CYS A 526 12.11 3.82 12.54
CA CYS A 526 12.01 3.30 11.17
C CYS A 526 10.83 3.94 10.39
N GLY A 527 10.30 5.05 10.88
CA GLY A 527 9.15 5.75 10.31
C GLY A 527 9.57 6.75 9.23
N MET A 528 9.36 8.04 9.52
CA MET A 528 9.56 9.13 8.56
C MET A 528 11.02 9.51 8.35
N SER A 529 11.74 9.79 9.44
CA SER A 529 13.17 10.09 9.44
C SER A 529 13.90 8.93 10.09
N ARG A 530 15.09 8.61 9.58
CA ARG A 530 15.86 7.42 9.98
C ARG A 530 17.33 7.79 10.06
N ASN A 531 18.07 7.11 10.93
CA ASN A 531 19.53 7.13 10.93
C ASN A 531 20.06 5.77 11.39
N ALA A 532 21.33 5.48 11.10
CA ALA A 532 21.95 4.18 11.33
C ALA A 532 21.89 3.74 12.80
N GLU A 533 22.07 4.68 13.73
CA GLU A 533 22.00 4.40 15.17
C GLU A 533 20.57 4.00 15.58
N GLY A 534 19.59 4.81 15.20
CA GLY A 534 18.17 4.57 15.45
C GLY A 534 17.70 3.25 14.84
N LEU A 535 18.09 2.94 13.61
CA LEU A 535 17.73 1.69 12.93
C LEU A 535 18.34 0.45 13.59
N LYS A 536 19.61 0.51 14.00
CA LYS A 536 20.25 -0.58 14.76
C LYS A 536 19.60 -0.78 16.13
N LYS A 537 19.21 0.32 16.79
CA LYS A 537 18.48 0.29 18.06
C LYS A 537 17.09 -0.33 17.87
N ALA A 538 16.34 0.11 16.87
CA ALA A 538 15.02 -0.41 16.54
C ALA A 538 15.07 -1.91 16.26
N TRP A 539 16.01 -2.37 15.44
CA TRP A 539 16.16 -3.79 15.13
C TRP A 539 16.34 -4.63 16.41
N ARG A 540 17.21 -4.21 17.34
CA ARG A 540 17.38 -4.88 18.64
C ARG A 540 16.09 -4.88 19.45
N MET A 541 15.45 -3.71 19.60
CA MET A 541 14.22 -3.58 20.37
C MET A 541 13.07 -4.43 19.81
N VAL A 542 12.93 -4.50 18.48
CA VAL A 542 11.93 -5.35 17.82
C VAL A 542 12.23 -6.83 18.06
N ALA A 543 13.50 -7.24 17.95
CA ALA A 543 13.90 -8.62 18.22
C ALA A 543 13.63 -9.01 19.68
N ASP A 544 13.98 -8.15 20.64
CA ASP A 544 13.73 -8.38 22.07
C ASP A 544 12.21 -8.47 22.36
N LEU A 545 11.42 -7.56 21.78
CA LEU A 545 9.96 -7.55 21.93
C LEU A 545 9.29 -8.77 21.25
N ARG A 546 9.86 -9.27 20.14
CA ARG A 546 9.43 -10.51 19.50
C ARG A 546 9.68 -11.71 20.40
N GLU A 547 10.83 -11.79 21.06
CA GLU A 547 11.10 -12.84 22.03
C GLU A 547 10.14 -12.74 23.22
N GLU A 548 9.92 -11.55 23.78
CA GLU A 548 8.95 -11.34 24.86
C GLU A 548 7.54 -11.79 24.45
N PHE A 549 7.11 -11.48 23.22
CA PHE A 549 5.81 -11.92 22.70
C PHE A 549 5.63 -13.44 22.77
N TRP A 550 6.65 -14.22 22.42
CA TRP A 550 6.57 -15.69 22.48
C TRP A 550 6.61 -16.27 23.89
N HIS A 551 6.89 -15.46 24.91
CA HIS A 551 6.91 -15.88 26.32
C HIS A 551 5.73 -15.34 27.15
N ASP A 552 5.25 -14.13 26.85
CA ASP A 552 4.33 -13.39 27.73
C ASP A 552 3.04 -12.91 27.06
N VAL A 553 2.76 -13.31 25.81
CA VAL A 553 1.46 -13.04 25.19
C VAL A 553 0.34 -13.87 25.82
N LYS A 554 -0.77 -13.21 26.16
CA LYS A 554 -2.02 -13.86 26.56
C LYS A 554 -2.99 -13.88 25.39
N VAL A 555 -3.31 -15.08 24.90
CA VAL A 555 -4.35 -15.31 23.89
C VAL A 555 -5.50 -16.09 24.54
N PRO A 556 -6.61 -15.44 24.91
CA PRO A 556 -7.78 -16.13 25.47
C PRO A 556 -8.57 -16.87 24.39
N GLY A 557 -9.49 -17.74 24.80
CA GLY A 557 -10.38 -18.51 23.90
C GLY A 557 -9.75 -19.82 23.42
N SER A 558 -10.33 -20.41 22.37
CA SER A 558 -9.82 -21.63 21.74
C SER A 558 -9.55 -21.44 20.25
N ALA A 559 -9.20 -22.54 19.55
CA ALA A 559 -8.92 -22.51 18.12
C ALA A 559 -10.18 -22.78 17.27
N GLU A 560 -11.22 -23.34 17.87
CA GLU A 560 -12.41 -23.94 17.23
C GLU A 560 -13.62 -22.99 17.16
N ASP A 561 -13.41 -21.70 17.42
CA ASP A 561 -14.43 -20.67 17.41
C ASP A 561 -13.91 -19.30 16.93
N LEU A 562 -14.80 -18.31 16.93
CA LEU A 562 -14.47 -16.92 16.65
C LEU A 562 -13.51 -16.39 17.72
N ASN A 563 -12.24 -16.26 17.34
CA ASN A 563 -11.19 -15.80 18.25
C ASN A 563 -10.35 -14.68 17.63
N GLN A 564 -10.84 -13.44 17.78
CA GLN A 564 -10.15 -12.25 17.29
C GLN A 564 -8.79 -12.01 17.95
N SER A 565 -8.58 -12.51 19.18
CA SER A 565 -7.29 -12.41 19.87
C SER A 565 -6.26 -13.31 19.20
N LEU A 566 -6.64 -14.54 18.85
CA LEU A 566 -5.79 -15.48 18.11
C LEU A 566 -5.46 -14.95 16.71
N GLU A 567 -6.47 -14.46 15.97
CA GLU A 567 -6.26 -13.84 14.66
C GLU A 567 -5.26 -12.69 14.73
N LYS A 568 -5.41 -11.82 15.73
CA LYS A 568 -4.48 -10.71 15.92
C LYS A 568 -3.09 -11.21 16.33
N ALA A 569 -2.99 -12.23 17.17
CA ALA A 569 -1.71 -12.77 17.61
C ALA A 569 -0.90 -13.33 16.42
N LEU A 570 -1.57 -14.03 15.50
CA LEU A 570 -0.95 -14.52 14.25
C LEU A 570 -0.42 -13.36 13.40
N ARG A 571 -1.20 -12.30 13.22
CA ARG A 571 -0.82 -11.11 12.45
C ARG A 571 0.34 -10.34 13.11
N VAL A 572 0.33 -10.21 14.43
CA VAL A 572 1.40 -9.53 15.20
C VAL A 572 2.69 -10.31 15.16
N ALA A 573 2.64 -11.65 15.21
CA ALA A 573 3.82 -12.49 15.02
C ALA A 573 4.50 -12.21 13.67
N ASP A 574 3.71 -12.02 12.60
CA ASP A 574 4.24 -11.65 11.28
C ASP A 574 4.78 -10.22 11.23
N PHE A 575 4.12 -9.28 11.92
CA PHE A 575 4.61 -7.91 11.99
C PHE A 575 5.95 -7.77 12.70
N PHE A 576 6.28 -8.61 13.68
CA PHE A 576 7.61 -8.61 14.30
C PHE A 576 8.69 -8.96 13.28
N GLU A 577 8.51 -10.08 12.59
CA GLU A 577 9.49 -10.55 11.60
C GLU A 577 9.62 -9.55 10.43
N LEU A 578 8.49 -8.96 9.99
CA LEU A 578 8.49 -7.88 8.99
C LEU A 578 9.17 -6.60 9.50
N GLY A 579 8.94 -6.20 10.75
CA GLY A 579 9.55 -5.02 11.36
C GLY A 579 11.07 -5.11 11.44
N GLU A 580 11.60 -6.31 11.74
CA GLU A 580 13.04 -6.57 11.66
C GLU A 580 13.57 -6.39 10.23
N LEU A 581 12.86 -6.96 9.24
CA LEU A 581 13.25 -6.83 7.83
C LEU A 581 13.19 -5.38 7.33
N MET A 582 12.19 -4.60 7.77
CA MET A 582 12.11 -3.17 7.49
C MET A 582 13.32 -2.41 8.02
N CYS A 583 13.77 -2.73 9.24
CA CYS A 583 14.98 -2.12 9.82
C CYS A 583 16.24 -2.51 9.05
N GLN A 584 16.37 -3.78 8.63
CA GLN A 584 17.49 -4.27 7.82
C GLN A 584 17.55 -3.55 6.46
N ASP A 585 16.43 -3.50 5.73
CA ASP A 585 16.34 -2.82 4.43
C ASP A 585 16.61 -1.32 4.55
N ALA A 586 16.08 -0.66 5.59
CA ALA A 586 16.34 0.75 5.83
C ALA A 586 17.80 1.04 6.21
N LEU A 587 18.45 0.13 6.95
CA LEU A 587 19.84 0.27 7.36
C LEU A 587 20.78 0.07 6.17
N HIS A 588 20.49 -0.94 5.34
CA HIS A 588 21.20 -1.25 4.10
C HIS A 588 21.17 -0.09 3.10
N ARG A 589 20.00 0.56 2.96
CA ARG A 589 19.82 1.71 2.07
C ARG A 589 20.47 2.95 2.68
N GLU A 590 21.73 3.16 2.35
CA GLU A 590 22.52 4.33 2.73
C GLU A 590 22.28 5.51 1.78
N GLU A 591 21.02 5.90 1.59
CA GLU A 591 20.61 7.03 0.77
C GLU A 591 19.32 7.67 1.30
N SER A 592 18.94 8.85 0.79
CA SER A 592 17.54 9.32 0.91
C SER A 592 16.89 9.38 -0.45
N CYS A 593 15.76 8.69 -0.60
CA CYS A 593 14.95 8.68 -1.82
C CYS A 593 13.45 8.56 -1.47
N GLY A 594 12.61 9.41 -2.07
CA GLY A 594 11.16 9.40 -1.88
C GLY A 594 10.73 9.42 -0.40
N CYS A 595 10.06 8.35 0.05
CA CYS A 595 9.63 8.19 1.45
C CYS A 595 10.72 7.63 2.38
N HIS A 596 11.80 7.09 1.83
CA HIS A 596 12.94 6.60 2.59
C HIS A 596 13.90 7.75 2.83
N PHE A 597 13.93 8.26 4.06
CA PHE A 597 14.75 9.42 4.41
C PHE A 597 15.75 9.08 5.51
N ARG A 598 17.02 8.99 5.12
CA ARG A 598 18.17 8.82 5.99
C ARG A 598 18.81 10.17 6.25
N GLU A 599 18.82 10.60 7.51
CA GLU A 599 19.30 11.92 7.92
C GLU A 599 20.79 12.14 7.57
N GLU A 600 21.56 11.07 7.41
CA GLU A 600 22.96 11.13 6.99
C GLU A 600 23.12 11.47 5.50
N TYR A 601 22.06 11.30 4.70
CA TYR A 601 22.05 11.50 3.25
C TYR A 601 20.98 12.53 2.87
N GLN A 602 21.16 13.77 3.32
CA GLN A 602 20.32 14.91 2.97
C GLN A 602 21.19 16.12 2.60
N THR A 603 20.63 17.06 1.85
CA THR A 603 21.28 18.35 1.57
C THR A 603 21.29 19.23 2.84
N PRO A 604 22.07 20.34 2.87
CA PRO A 604 21.99 21.31 3.98
C PRO A 604 20.59 21.90 4.20
N ASP A 605 19.74 21.86 3.17
CA ASP A 605 18.35 22.30 3.20
C ASP A 605 17.37 21.18 3.63
N HIS A 606 17.87 20.02 4.07
CA HIS A 606 17.07 18.85 4.46
C HIS A 606 16.28 18.21 3.32
N GLU A 607 16.78 18.32 2.09
CA GLU A 607 16.22 17.61 0.94
C GLU A 607 16.90 16.25 0.75
N ALA A 608 16.17 15.28 0.20
CA ALA A 608 16.67 13.92 0.01
C ALA A 608 17.88 13.88 -0.97
N LEU A 609 18.97 13.24 -0.57
CA LEU A 609 20.15 13.00 -1.41
C LEU A 609 20.22 11.53 -1.81
N ARG A 610 19.89 11.24 -3.08
CA ARG A 610 19.99 9.88 -3.65
C ARG A 610 21.44 9.51 -3.93
N ARG A 611 21.73 8.21 -3.89
CA ARG A 611 23.01 7.63 -4.35
C ARG A 611 22.74 6.61 -5.45
N ASP A 612 22.46 7.15 -6.64
CA ASP A 612 22.01 6.36 -7.79
C ASP A 612 23.06 5.34 -8.26
N ASP A 613 24.35 5.60 -8.05
CA ASP A 613 25.46 4.68 -8.33
C ASP A 613 25.45 3.42 -7.47
N LEU A 614 24.84 3.48 -6.27
CA LEU A 614 24.83 2.39 -5.30
C LEU A 614 23.47 1.78 -5.06
N PHE A 615 22.37 2.48 -5.35
CA PHE A 615 21.03 2.04 -4.95
C PHE A 615 19.98 2.13 -6.07
N ALA A 616 20.37 2.31 -7.33
CA ALA A 616 19.50 2.15 -8.49
C ALA A 616 19.14 0.66 -8.74
N TYR A 617 18.47 0.04 -7.78
CA TYR A 617 17.91 -1.31 -7.87
C TYR A 617 16.71 -1.50 -6.94
N VAL A 618 15.89 -2.50 -7.25
CA VAL A 618 14.93 -3.08 -6.31
C VAL A 618 15.69 -4.00 -5.37
N ALA A 619 15.58 -3.78 -4.06
CA ALA A 619 16.15 -4.64 -3.04
C ALA A 619 15.10 -5.71 -2.71
N ALA A 620 15.35 -6.95 -3.10
CA ALA A 620 14.44 -8.06 -2.85
C ALA A 620 15.07 -9.05 -1.85
N TRP A 621 14.43 -9.24 -0.72
CA TRP A 621 15.00 -9.98 0.40
C TRP A 621 14.47 -11.41 0.42
N GLU A 622 15.36 -12.37 0.70
CA GLU A 622 15.06 -13.79 0.89
C GLU A 622 15.01 -14.13 2.37
N PHE A 623 13.99 -14.89 2.78
CA PHE A 623 13.82 -15.35 4.15
C PHE A 623 14.78 -16.51 4.46
N THR A 624 15.68 -16.33 5.41
CA THR A 624 16.66 -17.37 5.83
C THR A 624 16.34 -18.02 7.18
N GLY A 625 15.27 -17.56 7.83
CA GLY A 625 14.82 -17.99 9.16
C GLY A 625 14.65 -16.83 10.13
N VAL A 626 13.85 -17.03 11.18
CA VAL A 626 13.61 -16.01 12.22
C VAL A 626 14.91 -15.73 12.98
N GLY A 627 15.21 -14.45 13.21
CA GLY A 627 16.43 -13.99 13.90
C GLY A 627 17.72 -14.18 13.10
N LYS A 628 17.62 -14.55 11.81
CA LYS A 628 18.77 -14.62 10.90
C LYS A 628 18.75 -13.44 9.92
N PRO A 629 19.92 -12.96 9.47
CA PRO A 629 19.99 -11.94 8.45
C PRO A 629 19.34 -12.40 7.14
N ALA A 630 18.50 -11.55 6.56
CA ALA A 630 17.91 -11.82 5.25
C ALA A 630 18.98 -11.70 4.15
N ARG A 631 18.83 -12.47 3.07
CA ARG A 631 19.76 -12.40 1.92
C ARG A 631 19.22 -11.45 0.87
N LEU A 632 20.09 -10.58 0.36
CA LEU A 632 19.72 -9.56 -0.61
C LEU A 632 19.87 -10.08 -2.04
N TRP A 633 18.79 -9.97 -2.82
CA TRP A 633 18.79 -10.04 -4.27
C TRP A 633 18.58 -8.65 -4.84
N LYS A 634 19.25 -8.34 -5.95
CA LYS A 634 19.13 -7.02 -6.61
C LYS A 634 18.50 -7.17 -7.98
N GLU A 635 17.52 -6.33 -8.29
CA GLU A 635 17.10 -6.10 -9.68
C GLU A 635 17.58 -4.70 -10.11
N PRO A 636 18.61 -4.61 -10.99
CA PRO A 636 19.09 -3.33 -11.49
C PRO A 636 17.98 -2.53 -12.16
N LEU A 637 17.88 -1.25 -11.81
CA LEU A 637 16.96 -0.31 -12.45
C LEU A 637 17.71 0.49 -13.50
N VAL A 638 17.31 0.34 -14.76
CA VAL A 638 17.87 1.08 -15.89
C VAL A 638 16.85 2.12 -16.34
N PHE A 639 17.31 3.36 -16.49
CA PHE A 639 16.50 4.50 -16.94
C PHE A 639 16.95 4.95 -18.32
N GLU A 640 16.30 4.41 -19.34
CA GLU A 640 16.61 4.68 -20.74
C GLU A 640 15.93 5.98 -21.20
N TYR A 641 14.67 6.20 -20.79
CA TYR A 641 13.80 7.25 -21.30
C TYR A 641 13.74 8.49 -20.41
N VAL A 642 13.70 8.30 -19.08
CA VAL A 642 13.66 9.40 -18.12
C VAL A 642 14.94 9.41 -17.31
N LYS A 643 15.91 10.23 -17.73
CA LYS A 643 17.19 10.30 -17.03
C LYS A 643 17.02 10.80 -15.60
N PRO A 644 17.66 10.13 -14.61
CA PRO A 644 17.64 10.56 -13.22
C PRO A 644 18.05 12.02 -13.10
N THR A 645 17.24 12.79 -12.40
CA THR A 645 17.51 14.19 -12.07
C THR A 645 17.31 14.41 -10.58
N GLN A 646 18.03 15.35 -9.99
CA GLN A 646 17.80 15.72 -8.60
C GLN A 646 16.38 16.28 -8.47
N ARG A 647 15.62 15.75 -7.52
CA ARG A 647 14.25 16.20 -7.26
C ARG A 647 14.34 17.49 -6.42
N SER A 648 13.89 18.61 -6.98
CA SER A 648 13.80 19.90 -6.29
C SER A 648 12.41 20.50 -6.45
N TYR A 649 11.88 21.05 -5.36
CA TYR A 649 10.59 21.77 -5.29
C TYR A 649 10.74 23.22 -4.81
N LYS A 650 11.98 23.73 -4.78
CA LYS A 650 12.25 25.15 -4.59
C LYS A 650 11.88 25.92 -5.85
#